data_AF-A0A2M6Y9C5-F1
#
_entry.id   AF-A0A2M6Y9C5-F1
#
_cell.length_a   1.000
_cell.length_b   1.000
_cell.length_c   1.000
_cell.angle_alpha   90.00
_cell.angle_beta   90.00
_cell.angle_gamma   90.00
#
_symmetry.space_group_name_H-M   'P 1'
#
loop_
_entity.id
_entity.type
_entity.pdbx_description
1 polymer ?
#
loop_
_entity_poly.entity_id
_entity_poly.type
_entity_poly.pdbx_seq_one_letter_code
_entity_poly.pdbx_strand_id
1 'polypeptide(L)'
;MNLGRNQAENLLQRYFKLNSFYKEQWETIENLLNGQRILLIQRTGFGKSLCYQFPAILFDGTTIVFSPLIALMRDQVQQLKSLGISAECINSEQSKQENYLILEQAKQNRIKILYVAPERQESLTWLEAVKKLKLSMVVIDEAHCISVWGHDFRPAFRKIIELVKLLPQNFPVLATTATATERVAQDIIQQMGGGVKYLRGNLMRHNFYLKVVNVASEDDKLAYLAQVLQHELDGTGIVYSGTRVNTEIYSRFLNYQGIEAINYNAGFDADTRKDIEQGLNNNRWKCVVSTNALGMGIDKPDLRFVIHTQIPASPIHYYQEIGRAGRDGKDAQIILLYNPQDRELPQHFIETSRPPLEHYYRVIKQLKSEPLSRGELMRRTNLARTKIEVIIADLIDRRVITEVIQPRAKKYEYQFDAPPLDVAAFEQLRQFKLEELEKMIEYAETDRCRMLYLRHYLEDRDIGDCHKCDNCQSRKLIYDINHYWQQRVEDFKNNYFPEIEVVKVSRQDRAISERRSKLVNGVAFSYYGFSNVGATIHHCKYENGGYFPDYLLNGVVRAYRSYFKGERFDLIIYVPPTESGDLVQDFAQRIANILKIPLSHGLIKTRDTKPQKVFQNSALKRGNLKGAFNYNNTAEVRGKDVLLIDDVGDSLATIREIGSLMSRLGVNKIAPLVIARTIGGDIVDGSPDFSRRSGASSNSVPLPQKSTVKTREDKPFAQIRQTYPRAYEKWTKQEDELLIRKFYQGESVVKLANYFQRKEGAIRSRLRRFVAESEVSEV
;
A
#
# COMPACT_ATOMS: atom_id res chain seq x y z
N MET A 1 -6.12 -18.68 41.01
CA MET A 1 -7.35 -18.18 41.68
C MET A 1 -8.44 -19.22 41.42
N ASN A 2 -9.07 -19.80 42.44
CA ASN A 2 -10.02 -20.91 42.23
C ASN A 2 -11.45 -20.35 42.00
N LEU A 3 -11.75 -19.95 40.76
CA LEU A 3 -13.03 -19.37 40.35
C LEU A 3 -13.74 -20.34 39.41
N GLY A 4 -14.90 -20.88 39.82
CA GLY A 4 -15.68 -21.78 38.98
C GLY A 4 -16.37 -21.06 37.83
N ARG A 5 -16.63 -21.76 36.72
CA ARG A 5 -17.25 -21.19 35.51
C ARG A 5 -18.56 -20.43 35.78
N ASN A 6 -19.48 -21.01 36.56
CA ASN A 6 -20.76 -20.37 36.86
C ASN A 6 -20.59 -19.04 37.63
N GLN A 7 -19.61 -18.98 38.55
CA GLN A 7 -19.29 -17.74 39.26
C GLN A 7 -18.68 -16.71 38.31
N ALA A 8 -17.82 -17.15 37.39
CA ALA A 8 -17.24 -16.28 36.38
C ALA A 8 -18.30 -15.73 35.40
N GLU A 9 -19.29 -16.54 35.00
CA GLU A 9 -20.40 -16.10 34.13
C GLU A 9 -21.30 -15.06 34.83
N ASN A 10 -21.50 -15.16 36.15
CA ASN A 10 -22.18 -14.09 36.91
C ASN A 10 -21.40 -12.76 36.87
N LEU A 11 -20.07 -12.82 36.99
CA LEU A 11 -19.21 -11.62 36.87
C LEU A 11 -19.19 -11.09 35.43
N LEU A 12 -19.21 -11.99 34.45
CA LEU A 12 -19.27 -11.66 33.02
C LEU A 12 -20.55 -10.86 32.72
N GLN A 13 -21.70 -11.32 33.23
CA GLN A 13 -22.96 -10.61 33.07
C GLN A 13 -22.95 -9.26 33.79
N ARG A 14 -22.35 -9.19 34.98
CA ARG A 14 -22.24 -7.94 35.76
C ARG A 14 -21.43 -6.87 35.00
N TYR A 15 -20.22 -7.22 34.56
CA TYR A 15 -19.24 -6.27 34.00
C TYR A 15 -19.36 -6.07 32.49
N PHE A 16 -19.56 -7.15 31.72
CA PHE A 16 -19.54 -7.11 30.26
C PHE A 16 -20.93 -7.25 29.62
N LYS A 17 -21.97 -7.49 30.42
CA LYS A 17 -23.36 -7.69 29.94
C LYS A 17 -23.50 -8.87 28.97
N LEU A 18 -22.65 -9.88 29.13
CA LEU A 18 -22.68 -11.13 28.35
C LEU A 18 -23.13 -12.30 29.25
N ASN A 19 -23.89 -13.23 28.69
CA ASN A 19 -24.52 -14.30 29.47
C ASN A 19 -23.59 -15.49 29.76
N SER A 20 -22.70 -15.83 28.83
CA SER A 20 -21.88 -17.05 28.92
C SER A 20 -20.60 -16.94 28.11
N PHE A 21 -19.57 -17.71 28.49
CA PHE A 21 -18.36 -17.86 27.68
C PHE A 21 -18.53 -18.95 26.61
N TYR A 22 -17.84 -18.79 25.48
CA TYR A 22 -17.53 -19.96 24.64
C TYR A 22 -16.58 -20.91 25.37
N LYS A 23 -16.62 -22.19 25.00
CA LYS A 23 -15.82 -23.24 25.66
C LYS A 23 -14.33 -22.89 25.68
N GLU A 24 -13.78 -22.50 24.53
CA GLU A 24 -12.36 -22.18 24.37
C GLU A 24 -11.99 -20.82 25.00
N GLN A 25 -12.96 -19.89 25.14
CA GLN A 25 -12.76 -18.65 25.90
C GLN A 25 -12.57 -18.98 27.38
N TRP A 26 -13.45 -19.80 27.95
CA TRP A 26 -13.34 -20.23 29.35
C TRP A 26 -12.06 -21.01 29.60
N GLU A 27 -11.71 -21.97 28.72
CA GLU A 27 -10.45 -22.69 28.84
C GLU A 27 -9.26 -21.72 28.87
N THR A 28 -9.22 -20.73 27.99
CA THR A 28 -8.14 -19.72 27.99
C THR A 28 -8.10 -18.95 29.31
N ILE A 29 -9.25 -18.46 29.77
CA ILE A 29 -9.39 -17.67 31.01
C ILE A 29 -8.93 -18.48 32.23
N GLU A 30 -9.39 -19.72 32.36
CA GLU A 30 -9.06 -20.61 33.47
C GLU A 30 -7.56 -20.87 33.56
N ASN A 31 -6.90 -21.16 32.43
CA ASN A 31 -5.46 -21.36 32.39
C ASN A 31 -4.69 -20.07 32.77
N LEU A 32 -5.17 -18.89 32.35
CA LEU A 32 -4.59 -17.60 32.77
C LEU A 32 -4.76 -17.34 34.27
N LEU A 33 -5.93 -17.63 34.84
CA LEU A 33 -6.20 -17.50 36.28
C LEU A 33 -5.34 -18.44 37.15
N ASN A 34 -4.78 -19.48 36.53
CA ASN A 34 -3.81 -20.41 37.12
C ASN A 34 -2.35 -20.02 36.87
N GLY A 35 -2.08 -18.84 36.30
CA GLY A 35 -0.74 -18.31 36.08
C GLY A 35 -0.02 -18.93 34.87
N GLN A 36 -0.74 -19.59 33.96
CA GLN A 36 -0.13 -20.18 32.77
C GLN A 36 0.11 -19.14 31.67
N ARG A 37 1.09 -19.43 30.83
CA ARG A 37 1.36 -18.69 29.59
C ARG A 37 0.66 -19.39 28.43
N ILE A 38 -0.02 -18.65 27.56
CA ILE A 38 -0.86 -19.21 26.49
C ILE A 38 -0.58 -18.53 25.16
N LEU A 39 -0.51 -19.32 24.08
CA LEU A 39 -0.67 -18.87 22.71
C LEU A 39 -2.06 -19.27 22.22
N LEU A 40 -2.93 -18.29 21.98
CA LEU A 40 -4.29 -18.47 21.48
C LEU A 40 -4.40 -18.07 20.01
N ILE A 41 -4.63 -19.05 19.14
CA ILE A 41 -4.92 -18.85 17.71
C ILE A 41 -6.42 -19.07 17.46
N GLN A 42 -7.14 -18.01 17.12
CA GLN A 42 -8.59 -18.04 16.93
C GLN A 42 -9.05 -17.06 15.86
N ARG A 43 -10.10 -17.40 15.11
CA ARG A 43 -10.69 -16.54 14.07
C ARG A 43 -10.99 -15.11 14.56
N THR A 44 -11.00 -14.15 13.64
CA THR A 44 -11.49 -12.79 13.94
C THR A 44 -12.93 -12.84 14.44
N GLY A 45 -13.33 -11.90 15.31
CA GLY A 45 -14.68 -11.89 15.91
C GLY A 45 -14.97 -13.01 16.93
N PHE A 46 -14.03 -13.91 17.24
CA PHE A 46 -14.19 -14.91 18.32
C PHE A 46 -14.34 -14.30 19.73
N GLY A 47 -14.02 -13.01 19.90
CA GLY A 47 -13.95 -12.36 21.20
C GLY A 47 -12.64 -12.64 21.94
N LYS A 48 -11.51 -12.70 21.22
CA LYS A 48 -10.16 -12.83 21.81
C LYS A 48 -9.89 -11.80 22.91
N SER A 49 -10.41 -10.58 22.74
CA SER A 49 -10.27 -9.52 23.74
C SER A 49 -10.84 -9.89 25.10
N LEU A 50 -11.98 -10.59 25.13
CA LEU A 50 -12.60 -11.02 26.38
C LEU A 50 -11.71 -11.97 27.18
N CYS A 51 -10.91 -12.80 26.50
CA CYS A 51 -9.98 -13.75 27.14
C CYS A 51 -8.93 -13.06 28.02
N TYR A 52 -8.60 -11.80 27.76
CA TYR A 52 -7.71 -11.02 28.63
C TYR A 52 -8.40 -9.90 29.40
N GLN A 53 -9.48 -9.32 28.88
CA GLN A 53 -10.23 -8.27 29.59
C GLN A 53 -10.90 -8.82 30.84
N PHE A 54 -11.46 -10.03 30.79
CA PHE A 54 -12.12 -10.64 31.94
C PHE A 54 -11.13 -10.97 33.08
N PRO A 55 -10.02 -11.71 32.85
CA PRO A 55 -9.01 -11.93 33.90
C PRO A 55 -8.40 -10.63 34.43
N ALA A 56 -8.21 -9.62 33.56
CA ALA A 56 -7.65 -8.35 33.97
C ALA A 56 -8.44 -7.73 35.12
N ILE A 57 -9.78 -7.72 35.07
CA ILE A 57 -10.63 -7.19 36.14
C ILE A 57 -10.43 -7.93 37.47
N LEU A 58 -10.18 -9.25 37.41
CA LEU A 58 -10.06 -10.11 38.59
C LEU A 58 -8.70 -10.01 39.26
N PHE A 59 -7.63 -9.83 38.50
CA PHE A 59 -6.29 -9.72 39.07
C PHE A 59 -6.10 -8.43 39.84
N ASP A 60 -5.09 -8.36 40.71
CA ASP A 60 -4.70 -7.13 41.39
C ASP A 60 -3.50 -6.51 40.65
N GLY A 61 -3.59 -5.22 40.32
CA GLY A 61 -2.63 -4.49 39.47
C GLY A 61 -3.14 -4.17 38.07
N THR A 62 -2.21 -3.77 37.19
CA THR A 62 -2.47 -3.33 35.81
C THR A 62 -2.17 -4.46 34.83
N THR A 63 -3.07 -4.73 33.89
CA THR A 63 -2.80 -5.59 32.73
C THR A 63 -2.26 -4.74 31.59
N ILE A 64 -1.11 -5.10 31.03
CA ILE A 64 -0.57 -4.42 29.83
C ILE A 64 -0.97 -5.22 28.59
N VAL A 65 -1.53 -4.53 27.60
CA VAL A 65 -1.88 -5.10 26.29
C VAL A 65 -1.03 -4.44 25.22
N PHE A 66 -0.08 -5.17 24.66
CA PHE A 66 0.66 -4.72 23.50
C PHE A 66 -0.12 -5.02 22.24
N SER A 67 -0.48 -4.00 21.47
CA SER A 67 -1.20 -4.14 20.20
C SER A 67 -0.63 -3.17 19.17
N PRO A 68 -0.37 -3.61 17.92
CA PRO A 68 0.16 -2.74 16.87
C PRO A 68 -0.89 -1.77 16.31
N LEU A 69 -2.14 -1.88 16.75
CA LEU A 69 -3.33 -1.35 16.08
C LEU A 69 -3.91 -0.17 16.84
N ILE A 70 -3.40 1.03 16.58
CA ILE A 70 -3.79 2.24 17.33
C ILE A 70 -5.31 2.50 17.27
N ALA A 71 -5.95 2.36 16.11
CA ALA A 71 -7.40 2.53 15.99
C ALA A 71 -8.17 1.52 16.85
N LEU A 72 -7.78 0.24 16.83
CA LEU A 72 -8.41 -0.79 17.66
C LEU A 72 -8.20 -0.52 19.15
N MET A 73 -7.01 -0.05 19.55
CA MET A 73 -6.75 0.34 20.94
C MET A 73 -7.71 1.44 21.39
N ARG A 74 -8.01 2.44 20.54
CA ARG A 74 -8.96 3.51 20.84
C ARG A 74 -10.37 2.95 21.07
N ASP A 75 -10.84 2.12 20.16
CA ASP A 75 -12.17 1.50 20.23
C ASP A 75 -12.33 0.63 21.48
N GLN A 76 -11.32 -0.20 21.79
CA GLN A 76 -11.32 -1.06 22.98
C GLN A 76 -11.30 -0.25 24.28
N VAL A 77 -10.51 0.83 24.35
CA VAL A 77 -10.50 1.73 25.53
C VAL A 77 -11.86 2.40 25.71
N GLN A 78 -12.47 2.90 24.63
CA GLN A 78 -13.79 3.54 24.69
C GLN A 78 -14.86 2.54 25.16
N GLN A 79 -14.85 1.32 24.63
CA GLN A 79 -15.76 0.25 25.04
C GLN A 79 -15.59 -0.08 26.53
N LEU A 80 -14.36 -0.29 27.00
CA LEU A 80 -14.09 -0.60 28.41
C LEU A 80 -14.52 0.55 29.35
N LYS A 81 -14.25 1.80 28.98
CA LYS A 81 -14.71 2.97 29.75
C LYS A 81 -16.24 3.05 29.82
N SER A 82 -16.95 2.72 28.74
CA SER A 82 -18.42 2.68 28.72
C SER A 82 -18.99 1.60 29.65
N LEU A 83 -18.22 0.53 29.93
CA LEU A 83 -18.55 -0.51 30.89
C LEU A 83 -18.09 -0.18 32.33
N GLY A 84 -17.53 1.02 32.56
CA GLY A 84 -17.01 1.45 33.85
C GLY A 84 -15.65 0.83 34.22
N ILE A 85 -14.95 0.22 33.26
CA ILE A 85 -13.63 -0.38 33.46
C ILE A 85 -12.56 0.66 33.15
N SER A 86 -11.66 0.91 34.10
CA SER A 86 -10.56 1.86 33.92
C SER A 86 -9.54 1.34 32.91
N ALA A 87 -9.53 1.91 31.73
CA ALA A 87 -8.61 1.55 30.65
C ALA A 87 -8.03 2.80 29.98
N GLU A 88 -6.78 2.74 29.56
CA GLU A 88 -6.13 3.81 28.79
C GLU A 88 -5.23 3.22 27.70
N CYS A 89 -4.78 4.07 26.77
CA CYS A 89 -3.81 3.69 25.75
C CYS A 89 -2.61 4.65 25.70
N ILE A 90 -1.45 4.16 25.27
CA ILE A 90 -0.22 4.93 25.02
C ILE A 90 0.25 4.63 23.59
N ASN A 91 0.19 5.63 22.72
CA ASN A 91 0.56 5.51 21.31
C ASN A 91 1.04 6.86 20.72
N SER A 92 1.50 6.85 19.47
CA SER A 92 2.09 8.01 18.78
C SER A 92 1.11 9.14 18.43
N GLU A 93 -0.21 8.91 18.51
CA GLU A 93 -1.23 9.93 18.26
C GLU A 93 -1.48 10.85 19.46
N GLN A 94 -0.96 10.49 20.65
CA GLN A 94 -1.05 11.28 21.87
C GLN A 94 0.21 12.14 22.10
N SER A 95 0.03 13.32 22.70
CA SER A 95 1.09 14.20 23.13
C SER A 95 1.98 13.56 24.21
N LYS A 96 3.18 14.10 24.40
CA LYS A 96 4.10 13.61 25.46
C LYS A 96 3.52 13.80 26.86
N GLN A 97 2.78 14.89 27.08
CA GLN A 97 2.16 15.21 28.37
C GLN A 97 1.02 14.23 28.69
N GLU A 98 0.14 13.94 27.74
CA GLU A 98 -0.93 12.95 27.92
C GLU A 98 -0.37 11.57 28.26
N ASN A 99 0.63 11.11 27.50
CA ASN A 99 1.28 9.82 27.78
C ASN A 99 1.93 9.77 29.18
N TYR A 100 2.55 10.87 29.62
CA TYR A 100 3.13 10.97 30.96
C TYR A 100 2.06 10.86 32.06
N LEU A 101 0.94 11.57 31.93
CA LEU A 101 -0.15 11.53 32.89
C LEU A 101 -0.78 10.13 33.00
N ILE A 102 -0.98 9.45 31.87
CA ILE A 102 -1.47 8.07 31.84
C ILE A 102 -0.51 7.13 32.59
N LEU A 103 0.80 7.29 32.40
CA LEU A 103 1.80 6.49 33.12
C LEU A 103 1.78 6.75 34.64
N GLU A 104 1.61 8.00 35.08
CA GLU A 104 1.48 8.31 36.51
C GLU A 104 0.23 7.68 37.12
N GLN A 105 -0.90 7.70 36.41
CA GLN A 105 -2.12 7.01 36.85
C GLN A 105 -1.92 5.49 36.94
N ALA A 106 -1.21 4.89 35.98
CA ALA A 106 -0.89 3.46 36.00
C ALA A 106 0.01 3.09 37.19
N LYS A 107 1.03 3.91 37.51
CA LYS A 107 1.89 3.73 38.70
C LYS A 107 1.11 3.77 40.00
N GLN A 108 0.04 4.57 40.04
CA GLN A 108 -0.86 4.69 41.18
C GLN A 108 -1.94 3.59 41.22
N ASN A 109 -1.86 2.57 40.36
CA ASN A 109 -2.85 1.49 40.22
C ASN A 109 -4.28 1.98 39.90
N ARG A 110 -4.42 3.16 39.27
CA ARG A 110 -5.73 3.71 38.86
C ARG A 110 -6.20 3.17 37.51
N ILE A 111 -5.34 2.50 36.76
CA ILE A 111 -5.62 1.93 35.44
C ILE A 111 -5.63 0.41 35.55
N LYS A 112 -6.71 -0.22 35.07
CA LYS A 112 -6.86 -1.67 35.10
C LYS A 112 -6.24 -2.32 33.87
N ILE A 113 -6.47 -1.72 32.70
CA ILE A 113 -5.99 -2.21 31.41
C ILE A 113 -5.27 -1.07 30.69
N LEU A 114 -3.99 -1.27 30.37
CA LEU A 114 -3.18 -0.30 29.65
C LEU A 114 -2.78 -0.86 28.28
N TYR A 115 -3.37 -0.31 27.22
CA TYR A 115 -2.99 -0.63 25.85
C TYR A 115 -1.73 0.15 25.44
N VAL A 116 -0.74 -0.51 24.86
CA VAL A 116 0.55 0.11 24.53
C VAL A 116 0.97 -0.27 23.11
N ALA A 117 1.26 0.74 22.28
CA ALA A 117 1.83 0.50 20.96
C ALA A 117 3.27 -0.05 21.11
N PRO A 118 3.66 -1.15 20.41
CA PRO A 118 4.97 -1.79 20.55
C PRO A 118 6.16 -0.82 20.42
N GLU A 119 6.06 0.18 19.55
CA GLU A 119 7.11 1.17 19.29
C GLU A 119 7.41 2.04 20.53
N ARG A 120 6.50 2.08 21.51
CA ARG A 120 6.71 2.80 22.78
C ARG A 120 7.72 2.12 23.70
N GLN A 121 8.09 0.86 23.46
CA GLN A 121 9.15 0.16 24.20
C GLN A 121 10.51 0.87 24.10
N GLU A 122 10.73 1.73 23.10
CA GLU A 122 11.98 2.50 22.96
C GLU A 122 12.04 3.74 23.86
N SER A 123 10.94 4.11 24.52
CA SER A 123 10.87 5.32 25.31
C SER A 123 11.51 5.13 26.69
N LEU A 124 12.47 5.99 27.04
CA LEU A 124 13.07 6.00 28.38
C LEU A 124 12.01 6.17 29.48
N THR A 125 11.04 7.07 29.27
CA THR A 125 9.94 7.27 30.22
C THR A 125 9.09 6.02 30.42
N TRP A 126 8.92 5.20 29.37
CA TRP A 126 8.24 3.90 29.49
C TRP A 126 9.06 2.90 30.30
N LEU A 127 10.36 2.77 29.99
CA LEU A 127 11.27 1.83 30.66
C LEU A 127 11.42 2.12 32.17
N GLU A 128 11.41 3.39 32.56
CA GLU A 128 11.41 3.78 33.97
C GLU A 128 10.05 3.54 34.64
N ALA A 129 8.95 3.74 33.90
CA ALA A 129 7.62 3.55 34.44
C ALA A 129 7.30 2.07 34.65
N VAL A 130 7.58 1.20 33.66
CA VAL A 130 7.20 -0.23 33.70
C VAL A 130 7.81 -0.96 34.89
N LYS A 131 9.03 -0.58 35.32
CA LYS A 131 9.70 -1.12 36.52
C LYS A 131 8.95 -0.83 37.83
N LYS A 132 8.13 0.21 37.84
CA LYS A 132 7.35 0.65 39.02
C LYS A 132 5.88 0.24 38.95
N LEU A 133 5.43 -0.32 37.82
CA LEU A 133 4.04 -0.77 37.67
C LEU A 133 3.82 -2.09 38.42
N LYS A 134 2.71 -2.19 39.14
CA LYS A 134 2.23 -3.47 39.67
C LYS A 134 1.56 -4.25 38.53
N LEU A 135 2.35 -5.03 37.81
CA LEU A 135 1.85 -5.82 36.68
C LEU A 135 1.04 -7.02 37.16
N SER A 136 -0.08 -7.26 36.50
CA SER A 136 -0.98 -8.39 36.80
C SER A 136 -1.03 -9.44 35.69
N MET A 137 -0.87 -9.01 34.44
CA MET A 137 -0.84 -9.86 33.25
C MET A 137 -0.20 -9.08 32.09
N VAL A 138 0.45 -9.80 31.17
CA VAL A 138 0.94 -9.24 29.91
C VAL A 138 0.22 -9.92 28.75
N VAL A 139 -0.28 -9.11 27.82
CA VAL A 139 -0.95 -9.57 26.61
C VAL A 139 -0.16 -9.07 25.40
N ILE A 140 0.08 -9.98 24.46
CA ILE A 140 0.66 -9.68 23.15
C ILE A 140 -0.42 -9.97 22.11
N ASP A 141 -1.11 -8.93 21.68
CA ASP A 141 -2.08 -8.97 20.60
C ASP A 141 -1.38 -8.94 19.24
N GLU A 142 -1.98 -9.57 18.24
CA GLU A 142 -1.36 -9.83 16.93
C GLU A 142 0.04 -10.46 17.05
N ALA A 143 0.13 -11.52 17.87
CA ALA A 143 1.38 -12.21 18.21
C ALA A 143 2.17 -12.74 16.99
N HIS A 144 1.52 -12.86 15.82
CA HIS A 144 2.22 -13.18 14.57
C HIS A 144 3.34 -12.17 14.24
N CYS A 145 3.25 -10.92 14.73
CA CYS A 145 4.27 -9.88 14.55
C CYS A 145 5.62 -10.21 15.22
N ILE A 146 5.65 -11.17 16.15
CA ILE A 146 6.89 -11.64 16.81
C ILE A 146 7.77 -12.41 15.82
N SER A 147 7.16 -13.22 14.96
CA SER A 147 7.87 -14.13 14.05
C SER A 147 8.31 -13.42 12.79
N VAL A 148 9.56 -13.65 12.36
CA VAL A 148 10.06 -13.17 11.05
C VAL A 148 9.38 -13.87 9.87
N TRP A 149 8.78 -15.03 10.12
CA TRP A 149 7.94 -15.78 9.17
C TRP A 149 6.47 -15.35 9.24
N GLY A 150 6.14 -14.45 10.17
CA GLY A 150 4.84 -13.81 10.23
C GLY A 150 4.63 -12.84 9.08
N HIS A 151 3.37 -12.67 8.67
CA HIS A 151 2.98 -11.80 7.56
C HIS A 151 3.21 -10.30 7.83
N ASP A 152 3.22 -9.88 9.10
CA ASP A 152 3.52 -8.51 9.54
C ASP A 152 4.58 -8.49 10.65
N PHE A 153 5.78 -9.02 10.38
CA PHE A 153 6.89 -8.98 11.34
C PHE A 153 7.23 -7.55 11.77
N ARG A 154 7.32 -7.30 13.08
CA ARG A 154 7.65 -6.00 13.66
C ARG A 154 8.80 -6.09 14.66
N PRO A 155 9.98 -5.49 14.39
CA PRO A 155 11.14 -5.53 15.29
C PRO A 155 10.84 -5.07 16.73
N ALA A 156 9.91 -4.12 16.91
CA ALA A 156 9.52 -3.61 18.22
C ALA A 156 8.98 -4.69 19.18
N PHE A 157 8.43 -5.81 18.65
CA PHE A 157 7.94 -6.92 19.47
C PHE A 157 9.05 -7.67 20.21
N ARG A 158 10.32 -7.54 19.79
CA ARG A 158 11.43 -8.23 20.46
C ARG A 158 11.64 -7.74 21.89
N LYS A 159 11.51 -6.43 22.13
CA LYS A 159 11.61 -5.86 23.47
C LYS A 159 10.48 -6.34 24.38
N ILE A 160 9.31 -6.61 23.81
CA ILE A 160 8.19 -7.22 24.52
C ILE A 160 8.54 -8.65 24.93
N ILE A 161 9.16 -9.42 24.04
CA ILE A 161 9.63 -10.77 24.35
C ILE A 161 10.74 -10.77 25.42
N GLU A 162 11.68 -9.83 25.35
CA GLU A 162 12.69 -9.63 26.40
C GLU A 162 12.04 -9.37 27.76
N LEU A 163 11.03 -8.50 27.81
CA LEU A 163 10.22 -8.28 29.02
C LEU A 163 9.58 -9.59 29.50
N VAL A 164 8.93 -10.35 28.61
CA VAL A 164 8.26 -11.63 28.96
C VAL A 164 9.25 -12.65 29.54
N LYS A 165 10.48 -12.71 29.04
CA LYS A 165 11.53 -13.59 29.57
C LYS A 165 12.00 -13.20 30.97
N LEU A 166 11.87 -11.93 31.35
CA LEU A 166 12.22 -11.44 32.69
C LEU A 166 11.09 -11.66 33.72
N LEU A 167 9.87 -11.96 33.28
CA LEU A 167 8.75 -12.22 34.18
C LEU A 167 8.87 -13.62 34.82
N PRO A 168 8.34 -13.81 36.06
CA PRO A 168 8.26 -15.12 36.69
C PRO A 168 7.58 -16.16 35.77
N GLN A 169 8.00 -17.42 35.87
CA GLN A 169 7.45 -18.49 35.01
C GLN A 169 5.93 -18.69 35.19
N ASN A 170 5.42 -18.51 36.41
CA ASN A 170 4.00 -18.56 36.77
C ASN A 170 3.26 -17.21 36.63
N PHE A 171 3.85 -16.25 35.92
CA PHE A 171 3.20 -14.99 35.60
C PHE A 171 2.31 -15.16 34.36
N PRO A 172 1.03 -14.75 34.39
CA PRO A 172 0.11 -14.96 33.27
C PRO A 172 0.51 -14.11 32.06
N VAL A 173 0.68 -14.78 30.93
CA VAL A 173 0.99 -14.15 29.63
C VAL A 173 0.07 -14.72 28.57
N LEU A 174 -0.62 -13.86 27.83
CA LEU A 174 -1.43 -14.27 26.68
C LEU A 174 -0.85 -13.69 25.40
N ALA A 175 -0.37 -14.54 24.51
CA ALA A 175 -0.14 -14.19 23.12
C ALA A 175 -1.36 -14.59 22.29
N THR A 176 -1.88 -13.70 21.44
CA THR A 176 -3.05 -14.03 20.62
C THR A 176 -2.94 -13.51 19.20
N THR A 177 -3.46 -14.29 18.24
CA THR A 177 -3.47 -13.95 16.82
C THR A 177 -4.63 -14.65 16.11
N ALA A 178 -5.08 -14.11 14.98
CA ALA A 178 -6.02 -14.79 14.09
C ALA A 178 -5.34 -15.68 13.06
N THR A 179 -4.09 -15.38 12.74
CA THR A 179 -3.46 -15.74 11.48
C THR A 179 -2.01 -16.14 11.73
N ALA A 180 -1.81 -17.38 12.18
CA ALA A 180 -0.49 -17.98 12.33
C ALA A 180 -0.53 -19.46 11.94
N THR A 181 0.38 -19.86 11.05
CA THR A 181 0.69 -21.25 10.72
C THR A 181 1.44 -21.92 11.88
N GLU A 182 1.58 -23.24 11.87
CA GLU A 182 2.24 -24.02 12.92
C GLU A 182 3.70 -23.60 13.04
N ARG A 183 4.39 -23.34 11.91
CA ARG A 183 5.74 -22.78 11.92
C ARG A 183 5.82 -21.46 12.69
N VAL A 184 4.90 -20.53 12.43
CA VAL A 184 4.83 -19.24 13.11
C VAL A 184 4.48 -19.42 14.59
N ALA A 185 3.56 -20.34 14.91
CA ALA A 185 3.15 -20.64 16.27
C ALA A 185 4.33 -21.18 17.11
N GLN A 186 5.09 -22.14 16.56
CA GLN A 186 6.26 -22.72 17.21
C GLN A 186 7.37 -21.68 17.43
N ASP A 187 7.61 -20.81 16.44
CA ASP A 187 8.56 -19.70 16.59
C ASP A 187 8.14 -18.74 17.73
N ILE A 188 6.85 -18.37 17.81
CA ILE A 188 6.33 -17.56 18.93
C ILE A 188 6.56 -18.26 20.28
N ILE A 189 6.21 -19.54 20.39
CA ILE A 189 6.36 -20.32 21.64
C ILE A 189 7.82 -20.38 22.07
N GLN A 190 8.73 -20.65 21.13
CA GLN A 190 10.17 -20.70 21.40
C GLN A 190 10.69 -19.33 21.84
N GLN A 191 10.30 -18.26 21.15
CA GLN A 191 10.70 -16.90 21.49
C GLN A 191 10.19 -16.48 22.87
N MET A 192 9.00 -16.90 23.30
CA MET A 192 8.45 -16.62 24.63
C MET A 192 9.15 -17.37 25.78
N GLY A 193 10.11 -18.25 25.49
CA GLY A 193 10.91 -18.96 26.49
C GLY A 193 10.42 -20.36 26.86
N GLY A 194 9.52 -20.97 26.07
CA GLY A 194 8.96 -22.30 26.33
C GLY A 194 7.87 -22.31 27.43
N GLY A 195 7.30 -23.48 27.70
CA GLY A 195 6.24 -23.64 28.72
C GLY A 195 4.92 -22.93 28.40
N VAL A 196 4.70 -22.58 27.13
CA VAL A 196 3.50 -21.90 26.65
C VAL A 196 2.46 -22.95 26.22
N LYS A 197 1.26 -22.92 26.80
CA LYS A 197 0.14 -23.75 26.37
C LYS A 197 -0.37 -23.26 25.02
N TYR A 198 -0.47 -24.18 24.05
CA TYR A 198 -0.93 -23.87 22.71
C TYR A 198 -2.41 -24.22 22.54
N LEU A 199 -3.23 -23.23 22.21
CA LEU A 199 -4.66 -23.37 21.93
C LEU A 199 -4.97 -22.84 20.52
N ARG A 200 -5.51 -23.69 19.65
CA ARG A 200 -6.00 -23.31 18.31
C ARG A 200 -7.46 -23.73 18.17
N GLY A 201 -8.31 -22.80 17.73
CA GLY A 201 -9.72 -23.08 17.45
C GLY A 201 -10.07 -23.18 15.97
N ASN A 202 -11.36 -23.42 15.72
CA ASN A 202 -11.93 -23.58 14.38
C ASN A 202 -11.97 -22.23 13.64
N LEU A 203 -11.47 -22.22 12.40
CA LEU A 203 -11.36 -21.06 11.54
C LEU A 203 -12.56 -20.90 10.58
N MET A 204 -13.55 -21.78 10.62
CA MET A 204 -14.77 -21.67 9.82
C MET A 204 -15.51 -20.37 10.07
N ARG A 205 -16.08 -19.81 9.00
CA ARG A 205 -17.02 -18.68 9.04
C ARG A 205 -18.28 -19.07 8.27
N HIS A 206 -19.21 -19.72 8.96
CA HIS A 206 -20.45 -20.23 8.35
C HIS A 206 -21.33 -19.14 7.74
N ASN A 207 -21.12 -17.88 8.12
CA ASN A 207 -21.84 -16.73 7.61
C ASN A 207 -21.18 -16.10 6.36
N PHE A 208 -20.11 -16.68 5.82
CA PHE A 208 -19.43 -16.13 4.63
C PHE A 208 -19.91 -16.80 3.34
N TYR A 209 -20.22 -15.97 2.35
CA TYR A 209 -20.41 -16.35 0.96
C TYR A 209 -19.19 -15.90 0.15
N LEU A 210 -18.27 -16.83 -0.09
CA LEU A 210 -17.01 -16.57 -0.80
C LEU A 210 -17.20 -16.71 -2.32
N LYS A 211 -16.74 -15.72 -3.08
CA LYS A 211 -16.82 -15.69 -4.55
C LYS A 211 -15.51 -15.18 -5.14
N VAL A 212 -15.04 -15.83 -6.19
CA VAL A 212 -14.02 -15.26 -7.08
C VAL A 212 -14.68 -14.97 -8.42
N VAL A 213 -14.64 -13.70 -8.85
CA VAL A 213 -15.17 -13.26 -10.14
C VAL A 213 -14.02 -12.95 -11.07
N ASN A 214 -13.93 -13.70 -12.16
CA ASN A 214 -12.93 -13.46 -13.20
C ASN A 214 -13.33 -12.25 -14.03
N VAL A 215 -12.39 -11.33 -14.20
CA VAL A 215 -12.57 -10.08 -14.94
C VAL A 215 -11.42 -9.90 -15.94
N ALA A 216 -11.69 -9.29 -17.09
CA ALA A 216 -10.69 -9.11 -18.15
C ALA A 216 -9.91 -7.80 -18.01
N SER A 217 -10.45 -6.80 -17.31
CA SER A 217 -9.85 -5.45 -17.24
C SER A 217 -10.12 -4.70 -15.92
N GLU A 218 -9.47 -3.55 -15.73
CA GLU A 218 -9.84 -2.63 -14.63
C GLU A 218 -11.21 -1.97 -14.85
N ASP A 219 -11.64 -1.84 -16.10
CA ASP A 219 -12.94 -1.25 -16.44
C ASP A 219 -14.06 -2.20 -16.03
N ASP A 220 -13.84 -3.51 -16.20
CA ASP A 220 -14.70 -4.57 -15.70
C ASP A 220 -14.80 -4.50 -14.17
N LYS A 221 -13.69 -4.24 -13.46
CA LYS A 221 -13.71 -4.09 -12.00
C LYS A 221 -14.53 -2.88 -11.56
N LEU A 222 -14.35 -1.73 -12.21
CA LEU A 222 -15.14 -0.52 -11.96
C LEU A 222 -16.64 -0.80 -12.18
N ALA A 223 -16.98 -1.36 -13.34
CA ALA A 223 -18.36 -1.69 -13.73
C ALA A 223 -19.01 -2.70 -12.77
N TYR A 224 -18.31 -3.80 -12.47
CA TYR A 224 -18.78 -4.82 -11.55
C TYR A 224 -19.08 -4.21 -10.18
N LEU A 225 -18.16 -3.42 -9.62
CA LEU A 225 -18.35 -2.77 -8.32
C LEU A 225 -19.61 -1.91 -8.30
N ALA A 226 -19.80 -1.04 -9.30
CA ALA A 226 -20.98 -0.20 -9.37
C ALA A 226 -22.26 -1.03 -9.47
N GLN A 227 -22.28 -2.04 -10.34
CA GLN A 227 -23.42 -2.92 -10.52
C GLN A 227 -23.83 -3.63 -9.24
N VAL A 228 -22.89 -4.31 -8.56
CA VAL A 228 -23.21 -5.10 -7.38
C VAL A 228 -23.56 -4.23 -6.16
N LEU A 229 -22.89 -3.08 -6.00
CA LEU A 229 -23.16 -2.17 -4.89
C LEU A 229 -24.49 -1.42 -5.04
N GLN A 230 -24.96 -1.22 -6.28
CA GLN A 230 -26.22 -0.53 -6.56
C GLN A 230 -27.43 -1.47 -6.44
N HIS A 231 -27.30 -2.74 -6.82
CA HIS A 231 -28.46 -3.62 -7.02
C HIS A 231 -28.45 -4.92 -6.21
N GLU A 232 -27.29 -5.42 -5.76
CA GLU A 232 -27.18 -6.77 -5.23
C GLU A 232 -26.75 -6.84 -3.76
N LEU A 233 -25.95 -5.88 -3.31
CA LEU A 233 -25.35 -5.89 -1.99
C LEU A 233 -26.01 -4.86 -1.08
N ASP A 234 -26.57 -5.30 0.03
CA ASP A 234 -27.14 -4.46 1.07
C ASP A 234 -26.15 -4.09 2.18
N GLY A 235 -26.50 -3.06 2.95
CA GLY A 235 -25.71 -2.57 4.08
C GLY A 235 -24.38 -1.95 3.68
N THR A 236 -23.46 -1.85 4.65
CA THR A 236 -22.16 -1.18 4.53
C THR A 236 -21.02 -2.19 4.44
N GLY A 237 -19.97 -1.87 3.68
CA GLY A 237 -18.83 -2.76 3.49
C GLY A 237 -17.51 -2.06 3.18
N ILE A 238 -16.49 -2.85 2.89
CA ILE A 238 -15.14 -2.38 2.56
C ILE A 238 -14.77 -2.85 1.15
N VAL A 239 -14.15 -1.97 0.36
CA VAL A 239 -13.55 -2.32 -0.94
C VAL A 239 -12.03 -2.18 -0.83
N TYR A 240 -11.31 -3.29 -0.85
CA TYR A 240 -9.85 -3.32 -0.84
C TYR A 240 -9.26 -3.12 -2.23
N SER A 241 -8.28 -2.23 -2.32
CA SER A 241 -7.58 -1.92 -3.56
C SER A 241 -6.05 -1.88 -3.38
N GLY A 242 -5.31 -2.19 -4.44
CA GLY A 242 -3.86 -2.38 -4.39
C GLY A 242 -3.04 -1.11 -4.18
N THR A 243 -3.57 0.06 -4.56
CA THR A 243 -2.81 1.32 -4.53
C THR A 243 -3.67 2.47 -4.01
N ARG A 244 -3.02 3.52 -3.48
CA ARG A 244 -3.71 4.74 -3.04
C ARG A 244 -4.48 5.40 -4.20
N VAL A 245 -3.91 5.32 -5.40
CA VAL A 245 -4.53 5.77 -6.67
C VAL A 245 -5.87 5.11 -6.88
N ASN A 246 -5.86 3.78 -6.83
CA ASN A 246 -7.06 3.02 -7.09
C ASN A 246 -8.11 3.25 -6.01
N THR A 247 -7.71 3.46 -4.73
CA THR A 247 -8.70 3.83 -3.70
C THR A 247 -9.46 5.10 -4.05
N GLU A 248 -8.76 6.12 -4.56
CA GLU A 248 -9.37 7.37 -4.98
C GLU A 248 -10.25 7.16 -6.22
N ILE A 249 -9.73 6.53 -7.27
CA ILE A 249 -10.45 6.28 -8.53
C ILE A 249 -11.74 5.49 -8.29
N TYR A 250 -11.66 4.35 -7.59
CA TYR A 250 -12.83 3.53 -7.30
C TYR A 250 -13.86 4.32 -6.48
N SER A 251 -13.44 5.04 -5.44
CA SER A 251 -14.38 5.85 -4.65
C SER A 251 -15.05 6.95 -5.48
N ARG A 252 -14.30 7.62 -6.36
CA ARG A 252 -14.83 8.70 -7.22
C ARG A 252 -15.77 8.16 -8.30
N PHE A 253 -15.45 7.02 -8.91
CA PHE A 253 -16.33 6.37 -9.86
C PHE A 253 -17.64 5.94 -9.20
N LEU A 254 -17.59 5.35 -8.00
CA LEU A 254 -18.78 4.98 -7.24
C LEU A 254 -19.65 6.21 -6.93
N ASN A 255 -19.06 7.31 -6.45
CA ASN A 255 -19.81 8.55 -6.25
C ASN A 255 -20.41 9.11 -7.54
N TYR A 256 -19.70 8.98 -8.67
CA TYR A 256 -20.20 9.37 -9.99
C TYR A 256 -21.39 8.51 -10.46
N GLN A 257 -21.52 7.28 -9.96
CA GLN A 257 -22.71 6.43 -10.14
C GLN A 257 -23.79 6.67 -9.07
N GLY A 258 -23.62 7.65 -8.17
CA GLY A 258 -24.56 7.93 -7.08
C GLY A 258 -24.41 7.00 -5.87
N ILE A 259 -23.31 6.24 -5.78
CA ILE A 259 -23.03 5.34 -4.66
C ILE A 259 -22.09 6.05 -3.69
N GLU A 260 -22.57 6.30 -2.46
CA GLU A 260 -21.80 7.01 -1.43
C GLU A 260 -20.57 6.20 -1.00
N ALA A 261 -19.40 6.62 -1.45
CA ALA A 261 -18.13 5.97 -1.15
C ALA A 261 -17.06 6.98 -0.72
N ILE A 262 -16.15 6.57 0.15
CA ILE A 262 -15.00 7.40 0.56
C ILE A 262 -13.72 6.57 0.47
N ASN A 263 -12.60 7.19 0.06
CA ASN A 263 -11.31 6.52 0.07
C ASN A 263 -10.64 6.59 1.46
N TYR A 264 -9.85 5.59 1.80
CA TYR A 264 -9.01 5.57 3.00
C TYR A 264 -7.64 5.00 2.68
N ASN A 265 -6.58 5.69 3.08
CA ASN A 265 -5.22 5.19 2.93
C ASN A 265 -4.27 5.82 3.96
N ALA A 266 -3.08 5.23 4.12
CA ALA A 266 -2.06 5.69 5.06
C ALA A 266 -1.44 7.06 4.72
N GLY A 267 -1.86 7.72 3.63
CA GLY A 267 -1.44 9.08 3.28
C GLY A 267 -2.22 10.17 4.02
N PHE A 268 -3.39 9.85 4.59
CA PHE A 268 -4.19 10.79 5.37
C PHE A 268 -3.62 11.02 6.77
N ASP A 269 -3.82 12.24 7.29
CA ASP A 269 -3.47 12.58 8.67
C ASP A 269 -4.36 11.83 9.69
N ALA A 270 -4.01 11.91 10.97
CA ALA A 270 -4.70 11.17 12.02
C ALA A 270 -6.15 11.62 12.22
N ASP A 271 -6.47 12.90 12.04
CA ASP A 271 -7.82 13.42 12.26
C ASP A 271 -8.76 13.03 11.12
N THR A 272 -8.28 13.12 9.87
CA THR A 272 -9.01 12.64 8.69
C THR A 272 -9.31 11.14 8.79
N ARG A 273 -8.33 10.33 9.20
CA ARG A 273 -8.55 8.88 9.38
C ARG A 273 -9.59 8.60 10.46
N LYS A 274 -9.56 9.33 11.58
CA LYS A 274 -10.55 9.22 12.66
C LYS A 274 -11.97 9.56 12.19
N ASP A 275 -12.13 10.62 11.40
CA ASP A 275 -13.45 11.02 10.86
C ASP A 275 -14.02 9.93 9.93
N ILE A 276 -13.19 9.35 9.06
CA ILE A 276 -13.62 8.26 8.17
C ILE A 276 -13.93 6.99 8.97
N GLU A 277 -13.11 6.62 9.96
CA GLU A 277 -13.36 5.49 10.87
C GLU A 277 -14.71 5.64 11.60
N GLN A 278 -14.99 6.82 12.14
CA GLN A 278 -16.27 7.12 12.80
C GLN A 278 -17.44 7.11 11.83
N GLY A 279 -17.29 7.71 10.64
CA GLY A 279 -18.34 7.69 9.63
C GLY A 279 -18.65 6.28 9.12
N LEU A 280 -17.65 5.40 9.00
CA LEU A 280 -17.87 3.99 8.70
C LEU A 280 -18.65 3.29 9.81
N ASN A 281 -18.26 3.51 11.07
CA ASN A 281 -18.98 2.95 12.23
C ASN A 281 -20.45 3.38 12.24
N ASN A 282 -20.73 4.63 11.87
CA ASN A 282 -22.07 5.23 11.81
C ASN A 282 -22.83 4.96 10.51
N ASN A 283 -22.34 4.09 9.61
CA ASN A 283 -22.96 3.79 8.31
C ASN A 283 -23.17 5.03 7.41
N ARG A 284 -22.28 6.04 7.49
CA ARG A 284 -22.34 7.26 6.68
C ARG A 284 -22.15 7.01 5.18
N TRP A 285 -21.49 5.92 4.82
CA TRP A 285 -21.20 5.57 3.43
C TRP A 285 -21.62 4.12 3.15
N LYS A 286 -21.95 3.84 1.89
CA LYS A 286 -22.17 2.48 1.40
C LYS A 286 -20.90 1.65 1.55
N CYS A 287 -19.75 2.22 1.19
CA CYS A 287 -18.47 1.56 1.40
C CYS A 287 -17.31 2.53 1.62
N VAL A 288 -16.29 2.05 2.31
CA VAL A 288 -14.97 2.69 2.32
C VAL A 288 -14.05 1.90 1.40
N VAL A 289 -13.45 2.60 0.44
CA VAL A 289 -12.45 2.04 -0.48
C VAL A 289 -11.07 2.25 0.12
N SER A 290 -10.34 1.18 0.43
CA SER A 290 -9.07 1.28 1.14
C SER A 290 -7.98 0.39 0.59
N THR A 291 -6.72 0.76 0.82
CA THR A 291 -5.63 -0.22 0.81
C THR A 291 -5.74 -1.12 2.06
N ASN A 292 -4.73 -1.94 2.33
CA ASN A 292 -4.62 -2.65 3.62
C ASN A 292 -4.58 -1.72 4.86
N ALA A 293 -4.53 -0.40 4.70
CA ALA A 293 -4.45 0.58 5.80
C ALA A 293 -5.70 0.60 6.71
N LEU A 294 -6.91 0.53 6.15
CA LEU A 294 -8.17 0.40 6.90
C LEU A 294 -8.39 -1.02 7.42
N GLY A 295 -7.47 -1.94 7.09
CA GLY A 295 -7.50 -3.32 7.53
C GLY A 295 -7.50 -3.37 9.04
N MET A 296 -6.33 -3.47 9.64
CA MET A 296 -6.21 -4.13 10.93
C MET A 296 -7.02 -3.51 12.08
N GLY A 297 -7.33 -2.22 12.08
CA GLY A 297 -7.83 -1.48 13.25
C GLY A 297 -9.35 -1.34 13.46
N ILE A 298 -10.22 -1.74 12.52
CA ILE A 298 -11.68 -1.49 12.67
C ILE A 298 -12.41 -2.66 13.34
N ASP A 299 -13.28 -2.31 14.29
CA ASP A 299 -14.20 -3.21 14.99
C ASP A 299 -15.69 -2.86 14.74
N LYS A 300 -16.10 -2.93 13.47
CA LYS A 300 -17.51 -2.78 13.07
C LYS A 300 -18.18 -4.15 12.93
N PRO A 301 -19.20 -4.48 13.75
CA PRO A 301 -19.76 -5.83 13.78
C PRO A 301 -20.60 -6.19 12.55
N ASP A 302 -21.19 -5.18 11.92
CA ASP A 302 -22.26 -5.28 10.93
C ASP A 302 -21.79 -5.01 9.48
N LEU A 303 -20.50 -5.18 9.18
CA LEU A 303 -20.00 -5.12 7.80
C LEU A 303 -20.59 -6.28 6.96
N ARG A 304 -21.36 -5.94 5.93
CA ARG A 304 -22.11 -6.89 5.09
C ARG A 304 -21.33 -7.42 3.90
N PHE A 305 -20.34 -6.68 3.43
CA PHE A 305 -19.48 -7.14 2.35
C PHE A 305 -18.03 -6.68 2.49
N VAL A 306 -17.14 -7.50 1.94
CA VAL A 306 -15.74 -7.15 1.68
C VAL A 306 -15.45 -7.54 0.24
N ILE A 307 -15.00 -6.57 -0.57
CA ILE A 307 -14.67 -6.77 -1.98
C ILE A 307 -13.20 -6.44 -2.20
N HIS A 308 -12.46 -7.33 -2.85
CA HIS A 308 -11.08 -7.10 -3.25
C HIS A 308 -11.01 -6.84 -4.75
N THR A 309 -10.53 -5.67 -5.16
CA THR A 309 -10.27 -5.34 -6.58
C THR A 309 -8.88 -5.79 -7.04
N GLN A 310 -8.11 -6.38 -6.14
CA GLN A 310 -6.71 -6.76 -6.31
C GLN A 310 -6.44 -7.94 -5.39
N ILE A 311 -5.74 -8.97 -5.88
CA ILE A 311 -5.34 -10.10 -5.04
C ILE A 311 -4.40 -9.61 -3.91
N PRO A 312 -4.62 -10.04 -2.65
CA PRO A 312 -3.67 -9.81 -1.57
C PRO A 312 -2.34 -10.52 -1.79
N ALA A 313 -1.33 -10.19 -0.98
CA ALA A 313 0.00 -10.79 -1.10
C ALA A 313 0.07 -12.25 -0.64
N SER A 314 -0.90 -12.72 0.14
CA SER A 314 -1.00 -14.12 0.56
C SER A 314 -2.42 -14.48 1.05
N PRO A 315 -2.77 -15.78 1.14
CA PRO A 315 -4.05 -16.21 1.74
C PRO A 315 -4.25 -15.74 3.18
N ILE A 316 -3.16 -15.54 3.92
CA ILE A 316 -3.21 -15.01 5.30
C ILE A 316 -3.78 -13.60 5.33
N HIS A 317 -3.24 -12.71 4.49
CA HIS A 317 -3.70 -11.33 4.38
C HIS A 317 -5.17 -11.30 3.98
N TYR A 318 -5.53 -12.10 2.97
CA TYR A 318 -6.90 -12.22 2.51
C TYR A 318 -7.84 -12.67 3.65
N TYR A 319 -7.50 -13.74 4.38
CA TYR A 319 -8.31 -14.24 5.50
C TYR A 319 -8.50 -13.19 6.61
N GLN A 320 -7.45 -12.44 6.94
CA GLN A 320 -7.51 -11.37 7.95
C GLN A 320 -8.41 -10.22 7.50
N GLU A 321 -8.35 -9.83 6.23
CA GLU A 321 -9.13 -8.74 5.63
C GLU A 321 -10.62 -9.11 5.55
N ILE A 322 -10.95 -10.30 5.03
CA ILE A 322 -12.35 -10.76 4.93
C ILE A 322 -12.97 -11.04 6.31
N GLY A 323 -12.13 -11.39 7.30
CA GLY A 323 -12.52 -11.62 8.69
C GLY A 323 -13.14 -10.40 9.40
N ARG A 324 -13.21 -9.24 8.73
CA ARG A 324 -13.90 -8.03 9.20
C ARG A 324 -15.39 -8.07 8.97
N ALA A 325 -15.84 -8.81 7.96
CA ALA A 325 -17.25 -8.91 7.64
C ALA A 325 -18.00 -9.78 8.67
N GLY A 326 -19.28 -9.45 8.90
CA GLY A 326 -20.23 -10.27 9.65
C GLY A 326 -19.70 -10.75 11.02
N ARG A 327 -19.12 -9.86 11.84
CA ARG A 327 -18.71 -10.24 13.20
C ARG A 327 -19.91 -10.43 14.14
N ASP A 328 -21.05 -9.85 13.80
CA ASP A 328 -22.36 -10.14 14.39
C ASP A 328 -22.90 -11.54 14.06
N GLY A 329 -22.20 -12.32 13.24
CA GLY A 329 -22.61 -13.67 12.84
C GLY A 329 -23.65 -13.72 11.72
N LYS A 330 -24.14 -12.57 11.25
CA LYS A 330 -25.05 -12.49 10.09
C LYS A 330 -24.28 -12.67 8.79
N ASP A 331 -25.02 -13.03 7.74
CA ASP A 331 -24.45 -13.32 6.43
C ASP A 331 -23.65 -12.13 5.87
N ALA A 332 -22.53 -12.45 5.22
CA ALA A 332 -21.63 -11.51 4.61
C ALA A 332 -21.14 -12.00 3.24
N GLN A 333 -21.09 -11.09 2.27
CA GLN A 333 -20.62 -11.35 0.91
C GLN A 333 -19.14 -11.02 0.80
N ILE A 334 -18.33 -12.01 0.42
CA ILE A 334 -16.89 -11.88 0.26
C ILE A 334 -16.54 -12.11 -1.20
N ILE A 335 -16.07 -11.07 -1.89
CA ILE A 335 -15.88 -11.09 -3.33
C ILE A 335 -14.43 -10.72 -3.67
N LEU A 336 -13.75 -11.58 -4.41
CA LEU A 336 -12.44 -11.30 -5.01
C LEU A 336 -12.61 -11.13 -6.52
N LEU A 337 -12.31 -9.94 -7.04
CA LEU A 337 -12.19 -9.72 -8.48
C LEU A 337 -10.80 -10.14 -8.90
N TYR A 338 -10.70 -11.07 -9.86
CA TYR A 338 -9.45 -11.68 -10.26
C TYR A 338 -9.20 -11.51 -11.76
N ASN A 339 -8.06 -10.93 -12.07
CA ASN A 339 -7.43 -11.00 -13.38
C ASN A 339 -6.04 -11.66 -13.22
N PRO A 340 -5.61 -12.59 -14.10
CA PRO A 340 -4.27 -13.18 -14.03
C PRO A 340 -3.12 -12.14 -14.01
N GLN A 341 -3.33 -10.95 -14.58
CA GLN A 341 -2.37 -9.83 -14.55
C GLN A 341 -2.23 -9.20 -13.15
N ASP A 342 -3.18 -9.44 -12.23
CA ASP A 342 -3.16 -8.89 -10.89
C ASP A 342 -1.95 -9.38 -10.08
N ARG A 343 -1.26 -10.45 -10.51
CA ARG A 343 0.00 -10.92 -9.90
C ARG A 343 1.12 -9.88 -9.89
N GLU A 344 1.14 -8.98 -10.88
CA GLU A 344 2.28 -8.10 -11.11
C GLU A 344 2.49 -7.12 -9.95
N LEU A 345 1.40 -6.57 -9.40
CA LEU A 345 1.46 -5.56 -8.36
C LEU A 345 1.99 -6.12 -7.02
N PRO A 346 1.45 -7.22 -6.45
CA PRO A 346 2.02 -7.85 -5.26
C PRO A 346 3.44 -8.36 -5.48
N GLN A 347 3.73 -8.94 -6.66
CA GLN A 347 5.08 -9.40 -6.98
C GLN A 347 6.08 -8.23 -6.97
N HIS A 348 5.73 -7.11 -7.59
CA HIS A 348 6.54 -5.90 -7.56
C HIS A 348 6.76 -5.39 -6.12
N PHE A 349 5.72 -5.39 -5.27
CA PHE A 349 5.87 -5.03 -3.87
C PHE A 349 6.77 -6.00 -3.10
N ILE A 350 6.73 -7.30 -3.38
CA ILE A 350 7.61 -8.29 -2.75
C ILE A 350 9.06 -8.04 -3.17
N GLU A 351 9.31 -7.89 -4.47
CA GLU A 351 10.63 -7.65 -5.05
C GLU A 351 11.26 -6.33 -4.56
N THR A 352 10.45 -5.30 -4.33
CA THR A 352 10.91 -3.98 -3.89
C THR A 352 10.76 -3.73 -2.38
N SER A 353 10.22 -4.70 -1.62
CA SER A 353 9.95 -4.55 -0.17
C SER A 353 11.20 -4.28 0.66
N ARG A 354 12.37 -4.71 0.19
CA ARG A 354 13.67 -4.42 0.80
C ARG A 354 14.50 -3.54 -0.11
N PRO A 355 15.27 -2.59 0.45
CA PRO A 355 16.25 -1.85 -0.33
C PRO A 355 17.27 -2.80 -0.98
N PRO A 356 17.74 -2.51 -2.21
CA PRO A 356 18.84 -3.24 -2.82
C PRO A 356 20.08 -3.33 -1.92
N LEU A 357 20.85 -4.41 -2.02
CA LEU A 357 22.06 -4.64 -1.20
C LEU A 357 23.07 -3.49 -1.30
N GLU A 358 23.20 -2.87 -2.47
CA GLU A 358 24.01 -1.68 -2.68
C GLU A 358 23.68 -0.54 -1.71
N HIS A 359 22.41 -0.40 -1.31
CA HIS A 359 21.98 0.60 -0.34
C HIS A 359 22.46 0.27 1.07
N TYR A 360 22.45 -1.01 1.46
CA TYR A 360 23.02 -1.46 2.73
C TYR A 360 24.51 -1.17 2.78
N TYR A 361 25.26 -1.53 1.74
CA TYR A 361 26.70 -1.26 1.67
C TYR A 361 27.01 0.23 1.71
N ARG A 362 26.20 1.07 1.06
CA ARG A 362 26.33 2.53 1.16
C ARG A 362 26.12 3.04 2.58
N VAL A 363 25.12 2.55 3.31
CA VAL A 363 24.88 2.93 4.71
C VAL A 363 26.04 2.45 5.60
N ILE A 364 26.43 1.17 5.48
CA ILE A 364 27.55 0.59 6.24
C ILE A 364 28.84 1.38 5.99
N LYS A 365 29.15 1.73 4.74
CA LYS A 365 30.33 2.53 4.38
C LYS A 365 30.38 3.86 5.12
N GLN A 366 29.24 4.55 5.25
CA GLN A 366 29.15 5.82 5.97
C GLN A 366 29.28 5.65 7.49
N LEU A 367 28.77 4.54 8.05
CA LEU A 367 28.84 4.26 9.48
C LEU A 367 30.20 3.73 9.94
N LYS A 368 30.98 3.13 9.03
CA LYS A 368 32.37 2.73 9.30
C LYS A 368 33.30 3.93 9.52
N SER A 369 32.96 5.11 9.00
CA SER A 369 33.80 6.30 9.19
C SER A 369 33.51 7.05 10.49
N GLU A 370 32.24 7.17 10.88
CA GLU A 370 31.85 7.87 12.10
C GLU A 370 30.40 7.53 12.50
N PRO A 371 29.99 7.78 13.76
CA PRO A 371 28.60 7.68 14.17
C PRO A 371 27.73 8.77 13.52
N LEU A 372 26.66 8.35 12.84
CA LEU A 372 25.76 9.24 12.09
C LEU A 372 24.33 9.15 12.59
N SER A 373 23.64 10.29 12.59
CA SER A 373 22.18 10.34 12.75
C SER A 373 21.46 9.89 11.48
N ARG A 374 20.20 9.49 11.61
CA ARG A 374 19.32 9.17 10.46
C ARG A 374 19.29 10.28 9.41
N GLY A 375 19.23 11.54 9.84
CA GLY A 375 19.20 12.69 8.92
C GLY A 375 20.51 12.88 8.15
N GLU A 376 21.65 12.55 8.76
CA GLU A 376 22.94 12.55 8.08
C GLU A 376 23.05 11.39 7.09
N LEU A 377 22.62 10.19 7.48
CA LEU A 377 22.57 9.03 6.57
C LEU A 377 21.70 9.32 5.35
N MET A 378 20.50 9.87 5.52
CA MET A 378 19.64 10.26 4.39
C MET A 378 20.33 11.24 3.44
N ARG A 379 21.04 12.25 3.98
CA ARG A 379 21.75 13.25 3.17
C ARG A 379 22.94 12.66 2.43
N ARG A 380 23.81 11.92 3.14
CA ARG A 380 25.06 11.35 2.58
C ARG A 380 24.79 10.21 1.61
N THR A 381 23.71 9.47 1.81
CA THR A 381 23.35 8.37 0.91
C THR A 381 22.35 8.79 -0.16
N ASN A 382 21.60 9.89 -0.06
CA ASN A 382 20.47 10.18 -0.97
C ASN A 382 19.40 9.06 -0.98
N LEU A 383 19.17 8.41 0.16
CA LEU A 383 18.09 7.43 0.33
C LEU A 383 16.84 8.07 0.94
N ALA A 384 15.67 7.52 0.58
CA ALA A 384 14.40 7.86 1.20
C ALA A 384 14.42 7.52 2.70
N ARG A 385 13.64 8.27 3.49
CA ARG A 385 13.52 8.04 4.93
C ARG A 385 13.10 6.60 5.25
N THR A 386 12.09 6.10 4.55
CA THR A 386 11.56 4.75 4.71
C THR A 386 12.62 3.68 4.43
N LYS A 387 13.40 3.83 3.35
CA LYS A 387 14.50 2.93 3.01
C LYS A 387 15.60 2.92 4.09
N ILE A 388 15.97 4.10 4.61
CA ILE A 388 16.94 4.22 5.70
C ILE A 388 16.42 3.56 6.98
N GLU A 389 15.14 3.75 7.32
CA GLU A 389 14.53 3.14 8.51
C GLU A 389 14.54 1.60 8.41
N VAL A 390 14.24 1.04 7.24
CA VAL A 390 14.34 -0.41 6.99
C VAL A 390 15.78 -0.90 7.13
N ILE A 391 16.75 -0.25 6.45
CA ILE A 391 18.16 -0.65 6.51
C ILE A 391 18.69 -0.61 7.95
N ILE A 392 18.40 0.46 8.69
CA ILE A 392 18.85 0.60 10.08
C ILE A 392 18.26 -0.53 10.93
N ALA A 393 16.95 -0.81 10.80
CA ALA A 393 16.31 -1.87 11.56
C ALA A 393 16.93 -3.25 11.26
N ASP A 394 17.16 -3.56 9.98
CA ASP A 394 17.77 -4.82 9.55
C ASP A 394 19.24 -4.97 10.00
N LEU A 395 20.01 -3.88 10.04
CA LEU A 395 21.40 -3.87 10.49
C LEU A 395 21.51 -3.97 12.02
N ILE A 396 20.61 -3.33 12.78
CA ILE A 396 20.53 -3.46 14.24
C ILE A 396 20.16 -4.90 14.60
N ASP A 397 19.16 -5.46 13.92
CA ASP A 397 18.72 -6.84 14.09
C ASP A 397 19.89 -7.83 13.99
N ARG A 398 20.74 -7.64 13.00
CA ARG A 398 21.92 -8.49 12.74
C ARG A 398 23.14 -8.12 13.57
N ARG A 399 23.01 -7.17 14.51
CA ARG A 399 24.12 -6.64 15.32
C ARG A 399 25.29 -6.11 14.47
N VAL A 400 24.99 -5.59 13.28
CA VAL A 400 26.00 -4.93 12.42
C VAL A 400 26.26 -3.50 12.89
N ILE A 401 25.20 -2.84 13.36
CA ILE A 401 25.25 -1.50 13.92
C ILE A 401 24.59 -1.49 15.30
N THR A 402 24.88 -0.48 16.11
CA THR A 402 24.22 -0.24 17.39
C THR A 402 23.71 1.19 17.48
N GLU A 403 22.73 1.41 18.34
CA GLU A 403 22.21 2.75 18.64
C GLU A 403 23.01 3.35 19.80
N VAL A 404 23.54 4.56 19.58
CA VAL A 404 24.31 5.30 20.58
C VAL A 404 23.56 6.59 20.92
N ILE A 405 23.29 6.79 22.21
CA ILE A 405 22.64 8.00 22.71
C ILE A 405 23.72 9.05 22.99
N GLN A 406 23.75 10.12 22.19
CA GLN A 406 24.55 11.31 22.46
C GLN A 406 23.65 12.46 22.93
N PRO A 407 24.16 13.46 23.69
CA PRO A 407 23.34 14.48 24.37
C PRO A 407 22.38 15.30 23.49
N ARG A 408 22.57 15.31 22.16
CA ARG A 408 21.77 16.10 21.22
C ARG A 408 21.11 15.29 20.09
N ALA A 409 21.43 14.01 19.93
CA ALA A 409 20.85 13.19 18.86
C ALA A 409 21.08 11.67 19.08
N LYS A 410 20.09 10.88 18.65
CA LYS A 410 20.23 9.44 18.43
C LYS A 410 21.13 9.21 17.21
N LYS A 411 22.25 8.53 17.41
CA LYS A 411 23.20 8.16 16.35
C LYS A 411 23.32 6.65 16.24
N TYR A 412 23.83 6.20 15.10
CA TYR A 412 24.10 4.81 14.81
C TYR A 412 25.60 4.64 14.60
N GLU A 413 26.17 3.55 15.12
CA GLU A 413 27.58 3.25 15.07
C GLU A 413 27.80 1.82 14.55
N TYR A 414 28.83 1.63 13.72
CA TYR A 414 29.23 0.31 13.23
C TYR A 414 29.97 -0.48 14.32
N GLN A 415 29.63 -1.76 14.51
CA GLN A 415 30.29 -2.60 15.52
C GLN A 415 31.61 -3.16 14.96
N PHE A 416 32.70 -3.09 15.74
CA PHE A 416 34.05 -3.47 15.29
C PHE A 416 34.12 -4.93 14.78
N ASP A 417 33.42 -5.86 15.46
CA ASP A 417 33.33 -7.29 15.11
C ASP A 417 31.97 -7.66 14.47
N ALA A 418 31.36 -6.73 13.73
CA ALA A 418 30.08 -6.98 13.09
C ALA A 418 30.13 -8.18 12.14
N PRO A 419 29.13 -9.09 12.18
CA PRO A 419 29.04 -10.19 11.23
C PRO A 419 28.85 -9.65 9.79
N PRO A 420 29.28 -10.41 8.76
CA PRO A 420 29.00 -10.02 7.38
C PRO A 420 27.49 -9.94 7.16
N LEU A 421 27.07 -9.04 6.27
CA LEU A 421 25.66 -8.92 5.91
C LEU A 421 25.18 -10.24 5.28
N ASP A 422 24.31 -10.96 5.98
CA ASP A 422 23.72 -12.20 5.48
C ASP A 422 22.67 -11.89 4.41
N VAL A 423 23.09 -12.08 3.16
CA VAL A 423 22.24 -11.92 1.97
C VAL A 423 21.30 -13.12 1.78
N ALA A 424 21.69 -14.31 2.23
CA ALA A 424 20.90 -15.53 2.02
C ALA A 424 19.56 -15.46 2.77
N ALA A 425 19.56 -14.92 3.99
CA ALA A 425 18.31 -14.70 4.74
C ALA A 425 17.33 -13.74 4.04
N PHE A 426 17.82 -12.70 3.36
CA PHE A 426 16.96 -11.79 2.60
C PHE A 426 16.30 -12.50 1.41
N GLU A 427 17.10 -13.30 0.70
CA GLU A 427 16.63 -14.03 -0.46
C GLU A 427 15.64 -15.14 -0.07
N GLN A 428 15.91 -15.86 1.02
CA GLN A 428 14.98 -16.85 1.58
C GLN A 428 13.63 -16.22 1.95
N LEU A 429 13.63 -15.04 2.58
CA LEU A 429 12.38 -14.35 2.92
C LEU A 429 11.64 -13.86 1.67
N ARG A 430 12.38 -13.38 0.66
CA ARG A 430 11.80 -12.95 -0.63
C ARG A 430 11.14 -14.14 -1.32
N GLN A 431 11.84 -15.26 -1.41
CA GLN A 431 11.34 -16.50 -2.00
C GLN A 431 10.11 -17.03 -1.25
N PHE A 432 10.14 -17.02 0.08
CA PHE A 432 8.98 -17.36 0.91
C PHE A 432 7.77 -16.48 0.58
N LYS A 433 7.94 -15.16 0.46
CA LYS A 433 6.83 -14.26 0.08
C LYS A 433 6.31 -14.50 -1.34
N LEU A 434 7.17 -14.88 -2.29
CA LEU A 434 6.76 -15.23 -3.65
C LEU A 434 5.94 -16.53 -3.64
N GLU A 435 6.36 -17.53 -2.87
CA GLU A 435 5.60 -18.78 -2.68
C GLU A 435 4.22 -18.52 -2.07
N GLU A 436 4.16 -17.62 -1.08
CA GLU A 436 2.91 -17.16 -0.47
C GLU A 436 1.95 -16.48 -1.46
N LEU A 437 2.50 -15.69 -2.39
CA LEU A 437 1.71 -15.10 -3.48
C LEU A 437 1.17 -16.16 -4.43
N GLU A 438 1.99 -17.15 -4.80
CA GLU A 438 1.53 -18.28 -5.63
C GLU A 438 0.39 -19.06 -4.93
N LYS A 439 0.39 -19.17 -3.59
CA LYS A 439 -0.75 -19.72 -2.84
C LYS A 439 -2.02 -18.86 -2.93
N MET A 440 -1.89 -17.54 -3.02
CA MET A 440 -3.04 -16.67 -3.25
C MET A 440 -3.60 -16.83 -4.68
N ILE A 441 -2.73 -17.03 -5.67
CA ILE A 441 -3.12 -17.30 -7.06
C ILE A 441 -3.82 -18.67 -7.15
N GLU A 442 -3.25 -19.70 -6.53
CA GLU A 442 -3.90 -21.01 -6.40
C GLU A 442 -5.30 -20.90 -5.76
N TYR A 443 -5.46 -20.06 -4.72
CA TYR A 443 -6.77 -19.80 -4.12
C TYR A 443 -7.75 -19.17 -5.12
N ALA A 444 -7.31 -18.25 -5.97
CA ALA A 444 -8.17 -17.60 -6.97
C ALA A 444 -8.60 -18.58 -8.07
N GLU A 445 -7.71 -19.50 -8.46
CA GLU A 445 -7.89 -20.40 -9.59
C GLU A 445 -8.45 -21.79 -9.22
N THR A 446 -8.47 -22.15 -7.93
CA THR A 446 -8.92 -23.49 -7.52
C THR A 446 -10.39 -23.75 -7.87
N ASP A 447 -10.72 -25.01 -8.13
CA ASP A 447 -12.11 -25.52 -8.22
C ASP A 447 -12.57 -26.16 -6.90
N ARG A 448 -11.70 -26.22 -5.88
CA ARG A 448 -12.04 -26.75 -4.55
C ARG A 448 -12.84 -25.73 -3.74
N CYS A 449 -13.56 -26.18 -2.71
CA CYS A 449 -14.21 -25.27 -1.76
C CYS A 449 -13.23 -24.19 -1.27
N ARG A 450 -13.60 -22.91 -1.46
CA ARG A 450 -12.75 -21.75 -1.14
C ARG A 450 -12.39 -21.69 0.36
N MET A 451 -13.38 -21.89 1.23
CA MET A 451 -13.13 -21.88 2.68
C MET A 451 -12.27 -23.07 3.10
N LEU A 452 -12.47 -24.24 2.49
CA LEU A 452 -11.65 -25.41 2.76
C LEU A 452 -10.19 -25.16 2.37
N TYR A 453 -9.94 -24.50 1.23
CA TYR A 453 -8.59 -24.08 0.85
C TYR A 453 -7.95 -23.19 1.92
N LEU A 454 -8.64 -22.13 2.35
CA LEU A 454 -8.12 -21.20 3.38
C LEU A 454 -7.84 -21.90 4.71
N ARG A 455 -8.72 -22.83 5.11
CA ARG A 455 -8.55 -23.62 6.34
C ARG A 455 -7.39 -24.60 6.27
N HIS A 456 -7.22 -25.29 5.15
CA HIS A 456 -6.04 -26.13 4.95
C HIS A 456 -4.75 -25.32 4.97
N TYR A 457 -4.76 -24.17 4.29
CA TYR A 457 -3.62 -23.27 4.28
C TYR A 457 -3.27 -22.76 5.70
N LEU A 458 -4.27 -22.45 6.52
CA LEU A 458 -4.10 -22.05 7.93
C LEU A 458 -3.98 -23.24 8.90
N GLU A 459 -3.90 -24.47 8.37
CA GLU A 459 -3.74 -25.72 9.13
C GLU A 459 -4.80 -25.92 10.23
N ASP A 460 -6.06 -25.58 9.90
CA ASP A 460 -7.21 -25.97 10.71
C ASP A 460 -7.36 -27.50 10.69
N ARG A 461 -7.81 -28.09 11.81
CA ARG A 461 -7.87 -29.55 12.03
C ARG A 461 -9.17 -30.18 11.54
N ASP A 462 -10.19 -29.38 11.29
CA ASP A 462 -11.52 -29.84 10.89
C ASP A 462 -11.69 -29.73 9.36
N ILE A 463 -12.30 -30.76 8.77
CA ILE A 463 -12.23 -31.06 7.34
C ILE A 463 -13.66 -31.16 6.82
N GLY A 464 -14.03 -30.22 5.96
CA GLY A 464 -15.34 -30.20 5.32
C GLY A 464 -15.55 -28.96 4.45
N ASP A 465 -16.35 -29.14 3.40
CA ASP A 465 -16.76 -28.05 2.52
C ASP A 465 -17.65 -27.04 3.26
N CYS A 466 -17.63 -25.78 2.83
CA CYS A 466 -18.47 -24.75 3.44
C CYS A 466 -19.89 -24.71 2.87
N HIS A 467 -20.12 -25.34 1.71
CA HIS A 467 -21.39 -25.37 0.97
C HIS A 467 -21.96 -23.98 0.57
N LYS A 468 -21.21 -22.89 0.78
CA LYS A 468 -21.65 -21.50 0.56
C LYS A 468 -20.77 -20.70 -0.40
N CYS A 469 -19.65 -21.26 -0.87
CA CYS A 469 -18.81 -20.59 -1.86
C CYS A 469 -19.25 -20.89 -3.29
N ASP A 470 -18.81 -20.04 -4.22
CA ASP A 470 -18.94 -20.19 -5.67
C ASP A 470 -18.64 -21.63 -6.15
N ASN A 471 -17.52 -22.21 -5.72
CA ASN A 471 -17.10 -23.56 -6.11
C ASN A 471 -18.03 -24.66 -5.56
N CYS A 472 -18.46 -24.56 -4.30
CA CYS A 472 -19.43 -25.51 -3.73
C CYS A 472 -20.79 -25.45 -4.42
N GLN A 473 -21.13 -24.29 -5.01
CA GLN A 473 -22.34 -24.09 -5.79
C GLN A 473 -22.14 -24.42 -7.28
N SER A 474 -20.95 -24.89 -7.66
CA SER A 474 -20.57 -25.17 -9.04
C SER A 474 -20.77 -23.98 -9.98
N ARG A 475 -20.53 -22.76 -9.48
CA ARG A 475 -20.67 -21.50 -10.23
C ARG A 475 -19.29 -20.94 -10.56
N LYS A 476 -18.86 -21.06 -11.81
CA LYS A 476 -17.72 -20.29 -12.31
C LYS A 476 -18.20 -18.89 -12.68
N LEU A 477 -17.75 -17.89 -11.94
CA LEU A 477 -18.17 -16.50 -12.14
C LEU A 477 -17.17 -15.81 -13.07
N ILE A 478 -17.65 -15.39 -14.23
CA ILE A 478 -16.94 -14.57 -15.20
C ILE A 478 -17.81 -13.34 -15.42
N TYR A 479 -17.21 -12.17 -15.36
CA TYR A 479 -17.90 -10.91 -15.61
C TYR A 479 -17.36 -10.28 -16.89
N ASP A 480 -18.27 -10.06 -17.83
CA ASP A 480 -18.02 -9.31 -19.05
C ASP A 480 -18.81 -8.00 -18.98
N ILE A 481 -18.10 -6.88 -19.13
CA ILE A 481 -18.72 -5.56 -19.10
C ILE A 481 -19.71 -5.41 -20.27
N ASN A 482 -20.93 -4.96 -19.96
CA ASN A 482 -21.92 -4.67 -21.01
C ASN A 482 -21.74 -3.25 -21.57
N HIS A 483 -22.38 -2.97 -22.70
CA HIS A 483 -22.26 -1.68 -23.39
C HIS A 483 -22.66 -0.47 -22.50
N TYR A 484 -23.69 -0.62 -21.66
CA TYR A 484 -24.10 0.44 -20.74
C TYR A 484 -22.96 0.81 -19.79
N TRP A 485 -22.40 -0.17 -19.08
CA TRP A 485 -21.31 0.08 -18.13
C TRP A 485 -20.03 0.54 -18.81
N GLN A 486 -19.74 0.04 -20.01
CA GLN A 486 -18.60 0.48 -20.80
C GLN A 486 -18.69 1.99 -21.09
N GLN A 487 -19.86 2.47 -21.53
CA GLN A 487 -20.10 3.90 -21.73
C GLN A 487 -19.98 4.69 -20.42
N ARG A 488 -20.54 4.19 -19.31
CA ARG A 488 -20.44 4.86 -18.00
C ARG A 488 -18.99 5.01 -17.51
N VAL A 489 -18.15 4.00 -17.72
CA VAL A 489 -16.72 4.04 -17.38
C VAL A 489 -15.97 5.01 -18.30
N GLU A 490 -16.25 4.97 -19.60
CA GLU A 490 -15.65 5.89 -20.57
C GLU A 490 -16.03 7.36 -20.30
N ASP A 491 -17.31 7.62 -20.00
CA ASP A 491 -17.81 8.94 -19.60
C ASP A 491 -17.10 9.45 -18.35
N PHE A 492 -16.91 8.60 -17.34
CA PHE A 492 -16.17 8.96 -16.14
C PHE A 492 -14.73 9.34 -16.48
N LYS A 493 -14.03 8.51 -17.26
CA LYS A 493 -12.65 8.76 -17.70
C LYS A 493 -12.50 10.07 -18.49
N ASN A 494 -13.52 10.43 -19.25
CA ASN A 494 -13.49 11.62 -20.10
C ASN A 494 -13.86 12.93 -19.39
N ASN A 495 -14.59 12.84 -18.27
CA ASN A 495 -15.18 14.00 -17.59
C ASN A 495 -14.73 14.19 -16.14
N TYR A 496 -14.07 13.20 -15.54
CA TYR A 496 -13.59 13.29 -14.16
C TYR A 496 -12.09 13.60 -14.11
N PHE A 497 -11.76 14.78 -13.60
CA PHE A 497 -10.39 15.31 -13.62
C PHE A 497 -9.79 15.38 -12.21
N PRO A 498 -8.60 14.80 -11.96
CA PRO A 498 -7.96 14.86 -10.65
C PRO A 498 -7.60 16.29 -10.23
N GLU A 499 -8.03 16.70 -9.03
CA GLU A 499 -7.62 17.96 -8.44
C GLU A 499 -6.13 17.93 -8.06
N ILE A 500 -5.43 19.07 -8.13
CA ILE A 500 -4.06 19.24 -7.65
C ILE A 500 -4.11 20.01 -6.34
N GLU A 501 -4.10 19.28 -5.23
CA GLU A 501 -4.11 19.85 -3.88
C GLU A 501 -2.72 20.39 -3.49
N VAL A 502 -2.58 21.71 -3.53
CA VAL A 502 -1.33 22.40 -3.16
C VAL A 502 -1.41 23.05 -1.79
N VAL A 503 -2.63 23.35 -1.32
CA VAL A 503 -2.92 23.87 0.02
C VAL A 503 -3.46 22.73 0.88
N LYS A 504 -2.69 22.30 1.89
CA LYS A 504 -3.19 21.32 2.88
C LYS A 504 -4.09 22.05 3.87
N VAL A 505 -5.38 21.79 3.82
CA VAL A 505 -6.36 22.34 4.77
C VAL A 505 -6.32 21.50 6.06
N SER A 506 -5.34 21.73 6.92
CA SER A 506 -5.52 21.35 8.33
C SER A 506 -6.43 22.41 8.98
N ARG A 507 -7.39 21.99 9.81
CA ARG A 507 -8.28 22.93 10.55
C ARG A 507 -7.49 23.92 11.41
N GLN A 508 -6.25 23.61 11.79
CA GLN A 508 -5.39 24.46 12.61
C GLN A 508 -4.52 25.43 11.79
N ASP A 509 -4.24 25.17 10.50
CA ASP A 509 -3.34 25.99 9.69
C ASP A 509 -4.03 27.00 8.75
N ARG A 510 -5.36 26.97 8.63
CA ARG A 510 -6.12 27.90 7.75
C ARG A 510 -5.72 29.36 7.94
N ALA A 511 -5.53 29.80 9.18
CA ALA A 511 -5.19 31.21 9.48
C ALA A 511 -3.74 31.61 9.13
N ILE A 512 -2.81 30.66 9.00
CA ILE A 512 -1.38 30.92 8.79
C ILE A 512 -0.96 30.67 7.33
N SER A 513 -1.52 29.67 6.64
CA SER A 513 -1.15 29.38 5.25
C SER A 513 -1.79 30.33 4.24
N GLU A 514 -3.02 30.81 4.49
CA GLU A 514 -3.73 31.76 3.62
C GLU A 514 -3.03 33.12 3.53
N ARG A 515 -2.12 33.45 4.46
CA ARG A 515 -1.46 34.76 4.51
C ARG A 515 -0.15 34.88 3.71
N ARG A 516 0.39 33.82 3.10
CA ARG A 516 1.71 33.89 2.41
C ARG A 516 1.79 33.32 0.99
N SER A 517 0.90 32.43 0.57
CA SER A 517 0.93 31.83 -0.77
C SER A 517 -0.36 32.14 -1.53
N LYS A 518 -0.23 32.68 -2.73
CA LYS A 518 -1.32 32.93 -3.69
C LYS A 518 -1.61 31.73 -4.59
N LEU A 519 -0.89 30.63 -4.37
CA LEU A 519 -1.09 29.35 -5.04
C LEU A 519 -2.37 28.68 -4.52
N VAL A 520 -3.30 28.40 -5.43
CA VAL A 520 -4.56 27.69 -5.17
C VAL A 520 -4.55 26.30 -5.79
N ASN A 521 -5.51 25.45 -5.40
CA ASN A 521 -5.67 24.14 -6.00
C ASN A 521 -5.89 24.23 -7.51
N GLY A 522 -5.38 23.23 -8.23
CA GLY A 522 -5.47 23.17 -9.68
C GLY A 522 -6.08 21.87 -10.17
N VAL A 523 -5.85 21.52 -11.42
CA VAL A 523 -6.43 20.31 -12.03
C VAL A 523 -5.46 19.61 -12.97
N ALA A 524 -5.54 18.29 -12.99
CA ALA A 524 -4.85 17.43 -13.94
C ALA A 524 -5.86 16.78 -14.90
N PHE A 525 -5.47 16.55 -16.15
CA PHE A 525 -6.33 15.82 -17.08
C PHE A 525 -6.56 14.36 -16.67
N SER A 526 -5.50 13.65 -16.24
CA SER A 526 -5.61 12.25 -15.84
C SER A 526 -4.71 11.92 -14.66
N TYR A 527 -4.97 10.79 -14.00
CA TYR A 527 -3.97 10.17 -13.13
C TYR A 527 -2.90 9.52 -14.00
N TYR A 528 -1.63 9.66 -13.59
CA TYR A 528 -0.53 8.98 -14.25
C TYR A 528 -0.73 7.45 -14.13
N GLY A 529 -0.88 6.76 -15.26
CA GLY A 529 -1.09 5.30 -15.33
C GLY A 529 -2.54 4.82 -15.31
N PHE A 530 -3.53 5.71 -15.19
CA PHE A 530 -4.95 5.33 -15.32
C PHE A 530 -5.41 5.15 -16.77
N SER A 531 -4.69 5.77 -17.69
CA SER A 531 -4.85 5.64 -19.14
C SER A 531 -3.48 5.59 -19.81
N ASN A 532 -3.46 5.48 -21.14
CA ASN A 532 -2.25 5.58 -21.97
C ASN A 532 -1.52 6.94 -21.86
N VAL A 533 -2.04 7.90 -21.10
CA VAL A 533 -1.46 9.24 -20.88
C VAL A 533 -0.04 9.14 -20.34
N GLY A 534 0.21 8.30 -19.33
CA GLY A 534 1.55 8.16 -18.72
C GLY A 534 2.59 7.65 -19.71
N ALA A 535 2.27 6.56 -20.42
CA ALA A 535 3.11 5.99 -21.47
C ALA A 535 3.39 6.98 -22.60
N THR A 536 2.37 7.73 -23.01
CA THR A 536 2.51 8.77 -24.05
C THR A 536 3.45 9.88 -23.60
N ILE A 537 3.30 10.38 -22.36
CA ILE A 537 4.21 11.38 -21.79
C ILE A 537 5.64 10.84 -21.74
N HIS A 538 5.83 9.59 -21.32
CA HIS A 538 7.15 8.96 -21.28
C HIS A 538 7.79 8.86 -22.67
N HIS A 539 7.03 8.40 -23.65
CA HIS A 539 7.47 8.26 -25.04
C HIS A 539 7.90 9.62 -25.64
N CYS A 540 7.09 10.68 -25.47
CA CYS A 540 7.44 12.02 -25.93
C CYS A 540 8.71 12.56 -25.26
N LYS A 541 8.87 12.36 -23.95
CA LYS A 541 9.98 12.93 -23.17
C LYS A 541 11.31 12.20 -23.31
N TYR A 542 11.28 10.88 -23.39
CA TYR A 542 12.48 10.05 -23.19
C TYR A 542 12.80 9.13 -24.36
N GLU A 543 11.88 8.98 -25.32
CA GLU A 543 12.01 8.07 -26.46
C GLU A 543 11.95 8.81 -27.81
N ASN A 544 12.13 10.14 -27.81
CA ASN A 544 12.03 11.01 -28.98
C ASN A 544 10.67 10.94 -29.70
N GLY A 545 9.58 10.73 -28.96
CA GLY A 545 8.22 10.59 -29.48
C GLY A 545 7.56 11.88 -30.01
N GLY A 546 8.31 12.96 -30.23
CA GLY A 546 7.79 14.24 -30.72
C GLY A 546 6.95 15.02 -29.69
N TYR A 547 6.16 15.98 -30.19
CA TYR A 547 5.28 16.83 -29.37
C TYR A 547 4.15 16.04 -28.69
N PHE A 548 3.60 16.58 -27.62
CA PHE A 548 2.43 15.97 -26.98
C PHE A 548 1.23 15.94 -27.95
N PRO A 549 0.59 14.77 -28.14
CA PRO A 549 -0.49 14.60 -29.12
C PRO A 549 -1.76 15.39 -28.75
N ASP A 550 -2.59 15.67 -29.76
CA ASP A 550 -3.81 16.48 -29.63
C ASP A 550 -4.82 15.94 -28.61
N TYR A 551 -4.88 14.62 -28.41
CA TYR A 551 -5.79 14.05 -27.42
C TYR A 551 -5.45 14.48 -25.99
N LEU A 552 -4.16 14.67 -25.66
CA LEU A 552 -3.71 15.21 -24.37
C LEU A 552 -4.07 16.68 -24.23
N LEU A 553 -3.86 17.45 -25.30
CA LEU A 553 -4.23 18.87 -25.36
C LEU A 553 -5.73 19.05 -25.13
N ASN A 554 -6.55 18.30 -25.88
CA ASN A 554 -8.00 18.32 -25.76
C ASN A 554 -8.46 17.88 -24.36
N GLY A 555 -7.82 16.86 -23.79
CA GLY A 555 -8.05 16.42 -22.42
C GLY A 555 -7.81 17.51 -21.38
N VAL A 556 -6.66 18.19 -21.46
CA VAL A 556 -6.30 19.30 -20.55
C VAL A 556 -7.22 20.50 -20.72
N VAL A 557 -7.62 20.84 -21.95
CA VAL A 557 -8.60 21.91 -22.20
C VAL A 557 -9.97 21.55 -21.62
N ARG A 558 -10.42 20.31 -21.71
CA ARG A 558 -11.65 19.85 -21.04
C ARG A 558 -11.52 19.98 -19.52
N ALA A 559 -10.40 19.54 -18.95
CA ALA A 559 -10.13 19.65 -17.52
C ALA A 559 -10.20 21.10 -17.04
N TYR A 560 -9.55 22.02 -17.77
CA TYR A 560 -9.61 23.45 -17.51
C TYR A 560 -11.04 23.99 -17.53
N ARG A 561 -11.79 23.74 -18.62
CA ARG A 561 -13.15 24.26 -18.79
C ARG A 561 -14.13 23.72 -17.75
N SER A 562 -13.93 22.48 -17.32
CA SER A 562 -14.75 21.84 -16.30
C SER A 562 -14.45 22.38 -14.90
N TYR A 563 -13.17 22.39 -14.52
CA TYR A 563 -12.75 22.71 -13.15
C TYR A 563 -12.78 24.22 -12.87
N PHE A 564 -12.27 25.04 -13.79
CA PHE A 564 -12.22 26.50 -13.64
C PHE A 564 -13.42 27.19 -14.30
N LYS A 565 -14.59 26.55 -14.30
CA LYS A 565 -15.79 27.06 -14.98
C LYS A 565 -16.16 28.44 -14.43
N GLY A 566 -16.13 29.45 -15.30
CA GLY A 566 -16.47 30.83 -14.95
C GLY A 566 -15.31 31.65 -14.39
N GLU A 567 -14.13 31.03 -14.18
CA GLU A 567 -12.93 31.78 -13.81
C GLU A 567 -12.23 32.36 -15.04
N ARG A 568 -11.53 33.48 -14.84
CA ARG A 568 -10.69 34.12 -15.86
C ARG A 568 -9.25 34.14 -15.38
N PHE A 569 -8.32 33.87 -16.29
CA PHE A 569 -6.89 34.01 -16.06
C PHE A 569 -6.35 35.01 -17.07
N ASP A 570 -5.47 35.90 -16.60
CA ASP A 570 -4.89 36.99 -17.39
C ASP A 570 -3.64 36.55 -18.15
N LEU A 571 -2.99 35.47 -17.69
CA LEU A 571 -1.70 35.03 -18.20
C LEU A 571 -1.49 33.53 -17.99
N ILE A 572 -0.90 32.88 -18.99
CA ILE A 572 -0.33 31.53 -18.87
C ILE A 572 1.18 31.65 -18.70
N ILE A 573 1.72 30.90 -17.73
CA ILE A 573 3.14 30.62 -17.60
C ILE A 573 3.35 29.10 -17.65
N TYR A 574 4.56 28.65 -17.93
CA TYR A 574 4.88 27.23 -17.99
C TYR A 574 6.17 26.92 -17.24
N VAL A 575 6.28 25.70 -16.72
CA VAL A 575 7.49 25.24 -16.04
C VAL A 575 8.66 25.16 -17.03
N PRO A 576 9.77 25.89 -16.80
CA PRO A 576 10.93 25.83 -17.68
C PRO A 576 11.55 24.43 -17.69
N PRO A 577 12.03 23.94 -18.84
CA PRO A 577 12.55 22.58 -18.95
C PRO A 577 13.80 22.35 -18.11
N THR A 578 14.00 21.08 -17.73
CA THR A 578 15.24 20.62 -17.06
C THR A 578 16.07 19.73 -17.98
N GLU A 579 15.42 18.82 -18.71
CA GLU A 579 16.04 17.90 -19.67
C GLU A 579 15.18 17.68 -20.94
N SER A 580 13.87 17.93 -20.86
CA SER A 580 12.85 17.51 -21.85
C SER A 580 12.64 18.46 -23.04
N GLY A 581 13.58 19.38 -23.31
CA GLY A 581 13.45 20.37 -24.40
C GLY A 581 12.21 21.27 -24.29
N ASP A 582 11.73 21.81 -25.42
CA ASP A 582 10.63 22.79 -25.46
C ASP A 582 9.22 22.16 -25.40
N LEU A 583 9.08 20.89 -25.00
CA LEU A 583 7.79 20.17 -25.02
C LEU A 583 6.69 20.86 -24.21
N VAL A 584 7.00 21.29 -22.98
CA VAL A 584 6.03 21.98 -22.11
C VAL A 584 5.73 23.39 -22.64
N GLN A 585 6.72 24.04 -23.25
CA GLN A 585 6.55 25.35 -23.88
C GLN A 585 5.60 25.28 -25.07
N ASP A 586 5.83 24.34 -26.01
CA ASP A 586 4.94 24.11 -27.15
C ASP A 586 3.52 23.79 -26.69
N PHE A 587 3.38 22.92 -25.69
CA PHE A 587 2.11 22.56 -25.12
C PHE A 587 1.37 23.76 -24.51
N ALA A 588 2.08 24.59 -23.75
CA ALA A 588 1.53 25.81 -23.18
C ALA A 588 1.10 26.82 -24.26
N GLN A 589 1.87 26.94 -25.34
CA GLN A 589 1.52 27.79 -26.48
C GLN A 589 0.24 27.33 -27.17
N ARG A 590 0.07 26.02 -27.37
CA ARG A 590 -1.15 25.44 -27.96
C ARG A 590 -2.36 25.64 -27.05
N ILE A 591 -2.21 25.48 -25.73
CA ILE A 591 -3.26 25.79 -24.75
C ILE A 591 -3.63 27.28 -24.78
N ALA A 592 -2.64 28.17 -24.77
CA ALA A 592 -2.85 29.62 -24.84
C ALA A 592 -3.65 30.03 -26.09
N ASN A 593 -3.34 29.45 -27.24
CA ASN A 593 -4.04 29.70 -28.49
C ASN A 593 -5.51 29.25 -28.48
N ILE A 594 -5.81 28.13 -27.81
CA ILE A 594 -7.17 27.59 -27.67
C ILE A 594 -7.98 28.37 -26.64
N LEU A 595 -7.39 28.67 -25.49
CA LEU A 595 -8.06 29.38 -24.40
C LEU A 595 -8.11 30.89 -24.59
N LYS A 596 -7.37 31.43 -25.57
CA LYS A 596 -7.22 32.87 -25.83
C LYS A 596 -6.68 33.65 -24.62
N ILE A 597 -5.74 33.02 -23.90
CA ILE A 597 -5.04 33.63 -22.77
C ILE A 597 -3.60 33.91 -23.20
N PRO A 598 -3.04 35.11 -22.98
CA PRO A 598 -1.66 35.41 -23.35
C PRO A 598 -0.66 34.47 -22.68
N LEU A 599 0.36 34.01 -23.42
CA LEU A 599 1.48 33.22 -22.90
C LEU A 599 2.65 34.14 -22.53
N SER A 600 3.27 33.91 -21.38
CA SER A 600 4.55 34.51 -21.04
C SER A 600 5.69 33.49 -20.98
N HIS A 601 6.85 33.93 -21.47
CA HIS A 601 8.14 33.25 -21.37
C HIS A 601 9.03 33.85 -20.25
N GLY A 602 8.47 34.71 -19.41
CA GLY A 602 9.23 35.45 -18.40
C GLY A 602 9.76 34.61 -17.24
N LEU A 603 9.17 33.43 -16.99
CA LEU A 603 9.62 32.49 -15.97
C LEU A 603 10.87 31.75 -16.48
N ILE A 604 11.99 31.94 -15.80
CA ILE A 604 13.27 31.33 -16.17
C ILE A 604 13.85 30.52 -15.03
N LYS A 605 14.77 29.64 -15.39
CA LYS A 605 15.56 28.87 -14.45
C LYS A 605 16.94 29.49 -14.33
N THR A 606 17.34 29.87 -13.12
CA THR A 606 18.59 30.62 -12.88
C THR A 606 19.80 29.73 -12.65
N ARG A 607 19.56 28.46 -12.35
CA ARG A 607 20.61 27.46 -12.14
C ARG A 607 20.15 26.09 -12.60
N ASP A 608 21.11 25.28 -13.01
CA ASP A 608 20.85 23.88 -13.28
C ASP A 608 20.38 23.17 -12.01
N THR A 609 19.32 22.38 -12.17
CA THR A 609 18.82 21.50 -11.12
C THR A 609 18.77 20.11 -11.69
N LYS A 610 19.07 19.08 -10.90
CA LYS A 610 18.85 17.71 -11.36
C LYS A 610 17.35 17.41 -11.47
N PRO A 611 16.91 16.49 -12.33
CA PRO A 611 15.52 16.03 -12.35
C PRO A 611 15.04 15.62 -10.95
N GLN A 612 13.81 15.98 -10.58
CA GLN A 612 13.29 15.71 -9.24
C GLN A 612 13.29 14.21 -8.88
N LYS A 613 13.14 13.34 -9.88
CA LYS A 613 13.21 11.88 -9.74
C LYS A 613 14.55 11.36 -9.20
N VAL A 614 15.65 12.13 -9.33
CA VAL A 614 16.99 11.75 -8.82
C VAL A 614 17.05 11.79 -7.28
N PHE A 615 16.23 12.61 -6.65
CA PHE A 615 16.23 12.78 -5.20
C PHE A 615 15.17 11.88 -4.58
N GLN A 616 15.55 11.01 -3.64
CA GLN A 616 14.59 10.10 -3.00
C GLN A 616 14.03 10.67 -1.67
N ASN A 617 14.31 11.92 -1.33
CA ASN A 617 13.74 12.53 -0.13
C ASN A 617 13.36 13.99 -0.33
N SER A 618 12.29 14.40 0.35
CA SER A 618 11.66 15.72 0.20
C SER A 618 12.55 16.89 0.60
N ALA A 619 13.55 16.67 1.46
CA ALA A 619 14.50 17.70 1.86
C ALA A 619 15.48 18.01 0.73
N LEU A 620 16.01 16.99 0.06
CA LEU A 620 16.87 17.15 -1.12
C LEU A 620 16.08 17.67 -2.32
N LYS A 621 14.84 17.19 -2.56
CA LYS A 621 13.94 17.75 -3.59
C LYS A 621 13.73 19.25 -3.43
N ARG A 622 13.40 19.70 -2.21
CA ARG A 622 13.28 21.12 -1.87
C ARG A 622 14.59 21.88 -2.02
N GLY A 623 15.70 21.34 -1.52
CA GLY A 623 17.02 21.96 -1.67
C GLY A 623 17.46 22.13 -3.12
N ASN A 624 17.12 21.17 -3.99
CA ASN A 624 17.40 21.23 -5.42
C ASN A 624 16.67 22.38 -6.11
N LEU A 625 15.43 22.70 -5.69
CA LEU A 625 14.62 23.75 -6.32
C LEU A 625 14.74 25.12 -5.65
N LYS A 626 15.15 25.19 -4.38
CA LYS A 626 15.19 26.43 -3.61
C LYS A 626 15.96 27.51 -4.38
N GLY A 627 15.28 28.60 -4.72
CA GLY A 627 15.86 29.73 -5.46
C GLY A 627 16.32 29.39 -6.89
N ALA A 628 15.82 28.31 -7.49
CA ALA A 628 16.19 27.89 -8.84
C ALA A 628 15.40 28.62 -9.96
N PHE A 629 14.37 29.36 -9.60
CA PHE A 629 13.51 30.08 -10.54
C PHE A 629 13.58 31.59 -10.30
N ASN A 630 13.47 32.35 -11.38
CA ASN A 630 13.31 33.80 -11.36
C ASN A 630 12.34 34.22 -12.47
N TYR A 631 11.89 35.48 -12.43
CA TYR A 631 11.02 36.04 -13.44
C TYR A 631 11.60 37.34 -13.99
N ASN A 632 11.77 37.44 -15.31
CA ASN A 632 12.50 38.53 -15.95
C ASN A 632 11.77 39.89 -15.87
N ASN A 633 10.43 39.91 -15.93
CA ASN A 633 9.65 41.14 -15.94
C ASN A 633 8.54 41.13 -14.87
N THR A 634 8.82 41.66 -13.68
CA THR A 634 7.84 41.65 -12.58
C THR A 634 6.55 42.42 -12.90
N ALA A 635 6.63 43.48 -13.71
CA ALA A 635 5.45 44.28 -14.06
C ALA A 635 4.43 43.50 -14.90
N GLU A 636 4.88 42.46 -15.62
CA GLU A 636 4.01 41.63 -16.46
C GLU A 636 3.04 40.78 -15.65
N VAL A 637 3.40 40.37 -14.43
CA VAL A 637 2.65 39.38 -13.62
C VAL A 637 1.96 39.99 -12.41
N ARG A 638 2.38 41.19 -11.99
CA ARG A 638 1.84 41.86 -10.80
C ARG A 638 0.35 42.13 -10.95
N GLY A 639 -0.44 41.68 -9.97
CA GLY A 639 -1.88 41.87 -9.92
C GLY A 639 -2.68 40.99 -10.90
N LYS A 640 -2.05 40.00 -11.53
CA LYS A 640 -2.72 39.08 -12.46
C LYS A 640 -3.14 37.77 -11.82
N ASP A 641 -4.13 37.12 -12.40
CA ASP A 641 -4.47 35.71 -12.15
C ASP A 641 -3.75 34.84 -13.20
N VAL A 642 -2.91 33.92 -12.72
CA VAL A 642 -1.95 33.19 -13.54
C VAL A 642 -2.26 31.69 -13.56
N LEU A 643 -2.30 31.12 -14.76
CA LEU A 643 -2.40 29.68 -14.98
C LEU A 643 -0.99 29.10 -15.22
N LEU A 644 -0.56 28.17 -14.38
CA LEU A 644 0.76 27.52 -14.45
C LEU A 644 0.65 26.15 -15.11
N ILE A 645 1.27 25.99 -16.28
CA ILE A 645 1.26 24.73 -17.04
C ILE A 645 2.51 23.91 -16.74
N ASP A 646 2.30 22.61 -16.48
CA ASP A 646 3.35 21.60 -16.37
C ASP A 646 2.86 20.30 -17.02
N ASP A 647 3.75 19.36 -17.30
CA ASP A 647 3.36 18.05 -17.83
C ASP A 647 2.87 17.11 -16.72
N VAL A 648 3.62 16.99 -15.63
CA VAL A 648 3.38 16.01 -14.57
C VAL A 648 3.48 16.64 -13.19
N GLY A 649 2.35 16.70 -12.48
CA GLY A 649 2.28 17.13 -11.08
C GLY A 649 2.68 16.02 -10.12
N ASP A 650 3.98 15.78 -9.92
CA ASP A 650 4.48 14.71 -9.04
C ASP A 650 4.53 15.10 -7.55
N SER A 651 5.70 15.42 -7.00
CA SER A 651 5.83 15.90 -5.61
C SER A 651 5.21 17.27 -5.35
N LEU A 652 4.76 17.94 -6.42
CA LEU A 652 4.31 19.34 -6.47
C LEU A 652 5.37 20.33 -5.94
N ALA A 653 6.62 19.90 -5.75
CA ALA A 653 7.68 20.76 -5.21
C ALA A 653 8.03 21.90 -6.18
N THR A 654 8.08 21.61 -7.48
CA THR A 654 8.29 22.61 -8.55
C THR A 654 7.18 23.66 -8.55
N ILE A 655 5.92 23.19 -8.57
CA ILE A 655 4.73 24.05 -8.52
C ILE A 655 4.73 24.93 -7.26
N ARG A 656 5.09 24.39 -6.09
CA ARG A 656 5.15 25.15 -4.83
C ARG A 656 6.28 26.20 -4.81
N GLU A 657 7.46 25.89 -5.36
CA GLU A 657 8.56 26.85 -5.44
C GLU A 657 8.21 28.00 -6.39
N ILE A 658 7.64 27.71 -7.56
CA ILE A 658 7.15 28.71 -8.51
C ILE A 658 6.02 29.53 -7.87
N GLY A 659 5.05 28.88 -7.21
CA GLY A 659 3.97 29.56 -6.51
C GLY A 659 4.49 30.55 -5.44
N SER A 660 5.53 30.17 -4.70
CA SER A 660 6.20 31.04 -3.72
C SER A 660 6.92 32.23 -4.38
N LEU A 661 7.60 32.02 -5.52
CA LEU A 661 8.19 33.09 -6.31
C LEU A 661 7.11 34.07 -6.80
N MET A 662 6.09 33.57 -7.49
CA MET A 662 5.03 34.38 -8.09
C MET A 662 4.24 35.16 -7.03
N SER A 663 4.00 34.56 -5.87
CA SER A 663 3.38 35.25 -4.73
C SER A 663 4.21 36.45 -4.25
N ARG A 664 5.54 36.34 -4.22
CA ARG A 664 6.44 37.46 -3.88
C ARG A 664 6.46 38.56 -4.93
N LEU A 665 6.20 38.21 -6.20
CA LEU A 665 6.12 39.15 -7.32
C LEU A 665 4.76 39.89 -7.38
N GLY A 666 3.83 39.59 -6.46
CA GLY A 666 2.55 40.28 -6.35
C GLY A 666 1.47 39.76 -7.28
N VAL A 667 1.57 38.50 -7.73
CA VAL A 667 0.49 37.81 -8.45
C VAL A 667 -0.73 37.62 -7.54
N ASN A 668 -1.95 37.76 -8.07
CA ASN A 668 -3.18 37.67 -7.28
C ASN A 668 -3.57 36.21 -6.99
N LYS A 669 -3.49 35.34 -8.01
CA LYS A 669 -3.83 33.92 -7.95
C LYS A 669 -2.88 33.11 -8.85
N ILE A 670 -2.43 31.95 -8.39
CA ILE A 670 -1.73 30.96 -9.24
C ILE A 670 -2.47 29.64 -9.17
N ALA A 671 -2.91 29.11 -10.31
CA ALA A 671 -3.55 27.80 -10.39
C ALA A 671 -2.75 26.86 -11.31
N PRO A 672 -2.36 25.65 -10.86
CA PRO A 672 -1.68 24.70 -11.73
C PRO A 672 -2.65 23.94 -12.65
N LEU A 673 -2.24 23.72 -13.89
CA LEU A 673 -2.94 22.89 -14.88
C LEU A 673 -1.92 21.92 -15.49
N VAL A 674 -2.10 20.62 -15.27
CA VAL A 674 -1.11 19.61 -15.73
C VAL A 674 -1.74 18.49 -16.55
N ILE A 675 -0.93 17.79 -17.34
CA ILE A 675 -1.39 16.65 -18.13
C ILE A 675 -1.73 15.48 -17.21
N ALA A 676 -0.82 15.13 -16.30
CA ALA A 676 -1.00 13.99 -15.40
C ALA A 676 -0.62 14.29 -13.95
N ARG A 677 -1.41 13.80 -13.00
CA ARG A 677 -1.06 13.80 -11.57
C ARG A 677 -0.46 12.45 -11.20
N THR A 678 0.74 12.41 -10.64
CA THR A 678 1.26 11.18 -10.02
C THR A 678 0.70 11.04 -8.61
N ILE A 679 0.81 9.84 -8.04
CA ILE A 679 0.42 9.62 -6.67
C ILE A 679 1.61 9.12 -5.90
N GLY A 680 1.97 9.89 -4.87
CA GLY A 680 2.95 9.46 -3.89
C GLY A 680 4.36 10.00 -4.10
N GLY A 681 4.58 11.08 -4.84
CA GLY A 681 5.75 11.96 -4.71
C GLY A 681 7.14 11.33 -4.84
N ASP A 682 7.24 10.07 -5.27
CA ASP A 682 8.44 9.35 -5.69
C ASP A 682 7.96 8.40 -6.79
N ILE A 683 8.48 8.57 -8.00
CA ILE A 683 8.40 7.54 -9.03
C ILE A 683 9.04 6.29 -8.42
N VAL A 684 8.23 5.28 -8.10
CA VAL A 684 8.76 3.93 -7.96
C VAL A 684 9.03 3.50 -9.39
N ASP A 685 10.27 3.66 -9.85
CA ASP A 685 10.72 3.04 -11.09
C ASP A 685 10.40 1.54 -10.99
N GLY A 686 9.40 1.09 -11.74
CA GLY A 686 8.96 -0.30 -11.79
C GLY A 686 7.47 -0.56 -11.58
N SER A 687 6.61 0.44 -11.36
CA SER A 687 5.18 0.21 -11.55
C SER A 687 4.93 -0.20 -13.01
N PRO A 688 4.35 -1.39 -13.29
CA PRO A 688 4.11 -1.83 -14.65
C PRO A 688 3.28 -0.80 -15.40
N ASP A 689 3.69 -0.49 -16.62
CA ASP A 689 3.02 0.44 -17.50
C ASP A 689 1.67 -0.17 -17.93
N PHE A 690 0.58 0.27 -17.29
CA PHE A 690 -0.79 -0.24 -17.45
C PHE A 690 -1.41 0.02 -18.84
N SER A 691 -0.63 0.46 -19.82
CA SER A 691 -1.09 0.88 -21.15
C SER A 691 -1.05 -0.20 -22.24
N ARG A 692 -0.55 -1.41 -21.98
CA ARG A 692 -0.62 -2.53 -22.95
C ARG A 692 -2.00 -3.22 -22.90
N ARG A 693 -3.04 -2.53 -23.33
CA ARG A 693 -4.43 -3.04 -23.35
C ARG A 693 -5.16 -2.63 -24.63
N SER A 694 -5.12 -3.48 -25.66
CA SER A 694 -6.19 -3.68 -26.66
C SER A 694 -5.71 -4.59 -27.80
N GLY A 695 -6.34 -5.76 -27.95
CA GLY A 695 -6.18 -6.64 -29.10
C GLY A 695 -7.17 -7.80 -29.00
N ALA A 696 -8.25 -7.74 -29.77
CA ALA A 696 -9.40 -8.63 -29.71
C ALA A 696 -9.14 -10.02 -30.30
N SER A 697 -9.97 -10.97 -29.88
CA SER A 697 -9.98 -12.42 -30.08
C SER A 697 -10.29 -12.93 -31.49
N SER A 698 -9.79 -14.12 -31.84
CA SER A 698 -10.46 -15.06 -32.75
C SER A 698 -10.14 -16.55 -32.46
N ASN A 699 -11.15 -17.27 -31.96
CA ASN A 699 -11.59 -18.67 -32.16
C ASN A 699 -10.64 -19.91 -32.24
N SER A 700 -10.79 -20.79 -31.22
CA SER A 700 -11.06 -22.26 -31.20
C SER A 700 -10.20 -23.26 -32.03
N VAL A 701 -9.62 -24.35 -31.48
CA VAL A 701 -10.17 -25.73 -31.23
C VAL A 701 -9.01 -26.66 -30.69
N PRO A 702 -9.23 -27.83 -30.03
CA PRO A 702 -8.38 -28.35 -28.93
C PRO A 702 -7.55 -29.66 -29.15
N LEU A 703 -6.79 -30.06 -28.09
CA LEU A 703 -6.20 -31.38 -27.71
C LEU A 703 -4.78 -31.75 -28.23
N PRO A 704 -3.99 -32.68 -27.60
CA PRO A 704 -4.14 -33.46 -26.34
C PRO A 704 -2.88 -33.51 -25.40
N GLN A 705 -3.06 -34.19 -24.25
CA GLN A 705 -2.04 -34.57 -23.25
C GLN A 705 -0.93 -35.50 -23.77
N LYS A 706 0.31 -35.38 -23.24
CA LYS A 706 1.14 -36.51 -22.72
C LYS A 706 2.46 -36.06 -22.05
N SER A 707 2.57 -36.43 -20.76
CA SER A 707 3.73 -36.90 -19.98
C SER A 707 5.17 -36.68 -20.51
N THR A 708 6.08 -36.13 -19.71
CA THR A 708 6.97 -36.83 -18.74
C THR A 708 7.99 -35.86 -18.15
N VAL A 709 8.35 -36.11 -16.90
CA VAL A 709 9.37 -35.43 -16.10
C VAL A 709 10.77 -35.64 -16.69
N LYS A 710 11.57 -34.57 -16.84
CA LYS A 710 13.05 -34.60 -16.78
C LYS A 710 13.63 -33.18 -16.59
N THR A 711 14.23 -32.98 -15.42
CA THR A 711 15.35 -32.08 -15.04
C THR A 711 15.82 -31.04 -16.06
N ARG A 712 15.67 -29.74 -15.73
CA ARG A 712 16.26 -28.61 -16.50
C ARG A 712 17.72 -28.37 -16.09
N GLU A 713 18.64 -28.77 -16.96
CA GLU A 713 20.00 -28.24 -17.05
C GLU A 713 20.01 -26.99 -17.96
N ASP A 714 20.91 -26.04 -17.69
CA ASP A 714 21.11 -24.71 -18.32
C ASP A 714 21.52 -24.69 -19.82
N LYS A 715 20.93 -25.53 -20.68
CA LYS A 715 21.37 -25.74 -22.08
C LYS A 715 20.72 -24.94 -23.25
N PRO A 716 19.70 -24.07 -23.15
CA PRO A 716 19.07 -23.52 -24.37
C PRO A 716 19.93 -22.51 -25.16
N PHE A 717 20.86 -21.81 -24.50
CA PHE A 717 21.51 -20.63 -25.12
C PHE A 717 22.66 -20.98 -26.07
N ALA A 718 23.38 -22.08 -25.82
CA ALA A 718 24.56 -22.46 -26.60
C ALA A 718 24.19 -22.99 -28.00
N GLN A 719 23.14 -23.81 -28.12
CA GLN A 719 22.68 -24.36 -29.40
C GLN A 719 22.13 -23.28 -30.33
N ILE A 720 21.46 -22.26 -29.78
CA ILE A 720 20.93 -21.15 -30.58
C ILE A 720 22.05 -20.32 -31.23
N ARG A 721 23.18 -20.12 -30.54
CA ARG A 721 24.34 -19.38 -31.08
C ARG A 721 25.09 -20.14 -32.17
N GLN A 722 24.98 -21.47 -32.24
CA GLN A 722 25.56 -22.26 -33.32
C GLN A 722 24.84 -22.02 -34.65
N THR A 723 23.52 -21.81 -34.62
CA THR A 723 22.71 -21.54 -35.82
C THR A 723 22.56 -20.06 -36.12
N TYR A 724 22.49 -19.21 -35.09
CA TYR A 724 22.33 -17.76 -35.22
C TYR A 724 23.32 -17.04 -34.30
N PRO A 725 24.57 -16.83 -34.77
CA PRO A 725 25.64 -16.22 -33.97
C PRO A 725 25.25 -14.90 -33.31
N ARG A 726 24.36 -14.12 -33.96
CA ARG A 726 23.97 -12.77 -33.53
C ARG A 726 22.58 -12.71 -32.88
N ALA A 727 22.02 -13.86 -32.48
CA ALA A 727 20.65 -13.98 -31.94
C ALA A 727 20.32 -13.03 -30.78
N TYR A 728 21.32 -12.63 -29.99
CA TYR A 728 21.16 -11.79 -28.80
C TYR A 728 21.96 -10.48 -28.85
N GLU A 729 22.56 -10.15 -29.99
CA GLU A 729 23.25 -8.86 -30.14
C GLU A 729 22.24 -7.72 -30.25
N LYS A 730 22.60 -6.52 -29.79
CA LYS A 730 21.76 -5.33 -30.00
C LYS A 730 21.76 -4.98 -31.49
N TRP A 731 20.64 -4.45 -31.98
CA TRP A 731 20.55 -3.91 -33.34
C TRP A 731 21.22 -2.54 -33.40
N THR A 732 21.95 -2.28 -34.48
CA THR A 732 22.49 -0.95 -34.79
C THR A 732 21.56 -0.20 -35.76
N LYS A 733 21.66 1.13 -35.81
CA LYS A 733 20.85 1.95 -36.73
C LYS A 733 21.06 1.58 -38.21
N GLN A 734 22.28 1.24 -38.59
CA GLN A 734 22.62 0.80 -39.95
C GLN A 734 21.95 -0.54 -40.30
N GLU A 735 21.84 -1.45 -39.33
CA GLU A 735 21.14 -2.71 -39.53
C GLU A 735 19.63 -2.52 -39.63
N ASP A 736 19.05 -1.55 -38.91
CA ASP A 736 17.64 -1.21 -39.03
C ASP A 736 17.31 -0.67 -40.42
N GLU A 737 18.10 0.30 -40.92
CA GLU A 737 17.94 0.86 -42.25
C GLU A 737 18.07 -0.21 -43.35
N LEU A 738 19.05 -1.10 -43.21
CA LEU A 738 19.28 -2.19 -44.15
C LEU A 738 18.17 -3.25 -44.09
N LEU A 739 17.66 -3.57 -42.90
CA LEU A 739 16.57 -4.52 -42.70
C LEU A 739 15.29 -4.03 -43.37
N ILE A 740 14.95 -2.76 -43.16
CA ILE A 740 13.77 -2.12 -43.76
C ILE A 740 13.90 -2.10 -45.29
N ARG A 741 15.07 -1.69 -45.80
CA ARG A 741 15.32 -1.63 -47.24
C ARG A 741 15.17 -3.00 -47.91
N LYS A 742 15.73 -4.05 -47.31
CA LYS A 742 15.65 -5.42 -47.84
C LYS A 742 14.24 -6.00 -47.75
N PHE A 743 13.50 -5.66 -46.69
CA PHE A 743 12.10 -6.06 -46.56
C PHE A 743 11.23 -5.45 -47.67
N TYR A 744 11.36 -4.15 -47.94
CA TYR A 744 10.63 -3.50 -49.05
C TYR A 744 11.10 -3.94 -50.45
N GLN A 745 12.25 -4.62 -50.55
CA GLN A 745 12.70 -5.29 -51.78
C GLN A 745 12.09 -6.70 -51.95
N GLY A 746 11.19 -7.11 -51.04
CA GLY A 746 10.49 -8.40 -51.10
C GLY A 746 11.28 -9.57 -50.53
N GLU A 747 12.32 -9.35 -49.72
CA GLU A 747 13.01 -10.44 -49.04
C GLU A 747 12.14 -11.02 -47.92
N SER A 748 11.94 -12.34 -47.94
CA SER A 748 11.18 -13.03 -46.89
C SER A 748 11.88 -12.99 -45.54
N VAL A 749 11.10 -13.11 -44.46
CA VAL A 749 11.61 -13.15 -43.08
C VAL A 749 12.69 -14.22 -42.89
N VAL A 750 12.57 -15.36 -43.56
CA VAL A 750 13.55 -16.45 -43.52
C VAL A 750 14.89 -16.01 -44.15
N LYS A 751 14.85 -15.32 -45.29
CA LYS A 751 16.07 -14.78 -45.94
C LYS A 751 16.73 -13.71 -45.07
N LEU A 752 15.94 -12.82 -44.50
CA LEU A 752 16.42 -11.79 -43.58
C LEU A 752 17.03 -12.39 -42.31
N ALA A 753 16.43 -13.44 -41.74
CA ALA A 753 16.95 -14.14 -40.57
C ALA A 753 18.35 -14.72 -40.82
N ASN A 754 18.55 -15.35 -41.98
CA ASN A 754 19.85 -15.86 -42.39
C ASN A 754 20.85 -14.72 -42.68
N TYR A 755 20.41 -13.64 -43.35
CA TYR A 755 21.28 -12.50 -43.67
C TYR A 755 21.81 -11.81 -42.41
N PHE A 756 20.93 -11.53 -41.44
CA PHE A 756 21.30 -10.88 -40.18
C PHE A 756 21.81 -11.86 -39.13
N GLN A 757 21.87 -13.16 -39.43
CA GLN A 757 22.35 -14.22 -38.52
C GLN A 757 21.58 -14.22 -37.19
N ARG A 758 20.25 -14.02 -37.28
CA ARG A 758 19.31 -13.87 -36.17
C ARG A 758 18.07 -14.73 -36.41
N LYS A 759 17.37 -15.12 -35.33
CA LYS A 759 16.10 -15.86 -35.46
C LYS A 759 15.03 -15.05 -36.17
N GLU A 760 14.16 -15.73 -36.91
CA GLU A 760 12.99 -15.13 -37.58
C GLU A 760 12.10 -14.32 -36.62
N GLY A 761 11.88 -14.83 -35.40
CA GLY A 761 11.12 -14.09 -34.38
C GLY A 761 11.75 -12.74 -34.03
N ALA A 762 13.08 -12.63 -34.05
CA ALA A 762 13.78 -11.37 -33.83
C ALA A 762 13.66 -10.43 -35.04
N ILE A 763 13.65 -10.97 -36.26
CA ILE A 763 13.39 -10.21 -37.49
C ILE A 763 11.96 -9.65 -37.48
N ARG A 764 10.94 -10.49 -37.22
CA ARG A 764 9.53 -10.06 -37.15
C ARG A 764 9.31 -9.03 -36.05
N SER A 765 9.86 -9.28 -34.86
CA SER A 765 9.80 -8.33 -33.74
C SER A 765 10.47 -7.00 -34.06
N ARG A 766 11.54 -7.00 -34.85
CA ARG A 766 12.24 -5.79 -35.25
C ARG A 766 11.51 -5.03 -36.36
N LEU A 767 11.02 -5.71 -37.39
CA LEU A 767 10.24 -5.10 -38.48
C LEU A 767 8.96 -4.42 -37.98
N ARG A 768 8.24 -5.02 -37.02
CA ARG A 768 7.03 -4.42 -36.40
C ARG A 768 7.26 -3.08 -35.70
N ARG A 769 8.52 -2.68 -35.47
CA ARG A 769 8.85 -1.35 -34.93
C ARG A 769 8.87 -0.26 -36.00
N PHE A 770 8.98 -0.64 -37.27
CA PHE A 770 9.22 0.27 -38.39
C PHE A 770 8.21 0.12 -39.53
N VAL A 771 7.44 -0.97 -39.54
CA VAL A 771 6.50 -1.35 -40.59
C VAL A 771 5.17 -1.74 -39.96
N ALA A 772 4.05 -1.37 -40.58
CA ALA A 772 2.70 -1.67 -40.09
C ALA A 772 2.46 -3.19 -39.99
N GLU A 773 1.73 -3.64 -38.95
CA GLU A 773 1.61 -5.07 -38.63
C GLU A 773 0.94 -5.91 -39.75
N SER A 774 0.10 -5.29 -40.57
CA SER A 774 -0.52 -5.90 -41.76
C SER A 774 0.48 -6.32 -42.84
N GLU A 775 1.56 -5.56 -43.03
CA GLU A 775 2.55 -5.81 -44.09
C GLU A 775 3.54 -6.92 -43.72
N VAL A 776 3.76 -7.17 -42.42
CA VAL A 776 4.71 -8.19 -41.91
C VAL A 776 4.09 -9.60 -41.88
N SER A 777 2.77 -9.71 -41.95
CA SER A 777 2.02 -10.97 -41.99
C SER A 777 1.86 -11.58 -43.40
N GLU A 778 2.03 -10.79 -44.46
CA GLU A 778 1.81 -11.22 -45.86
C GLU A 778 3.09 -11.72 -46.57
N VAL A 779 4.27 -11.70 -45.92
CA VAL A 779 5.59 -12.06 -46.51
C VAL A 779 6.35 -13.15 -45.76
#